data_AF-A0A6A6W0K8-F1
#
_entry.id   AF-A0A6A6W0K8-F1
#
_cell.length_a   1.000
_cell.length_b   1.000
_cell.length_c   1.000
_cell.angle_alpha   90.00
_cell.angle_beta   90.00
_cell.angle_gamma   90.00
#
_symmetry.space_group_name_H-M   'P 1'
#
loop_
_entity.id
_entity.type
_entity.pdbx_description
1 polymer ?
#
loop_
_entity_poly.entity_id
_entity_poly.type
_entity_poly.pdbx_seq_one_letter_code
_entity_poly.pdbx_strand_id
1 'polypeptide(L)'
;MSYPYQNQYPNNGNQYYPPQYPQPQPGQYMSSVSTNQPQAPPTYQAPPPQYPQPNYALHGNPRAYFNNQNPQPYIQARPQPQQQPYGQQVPGPRSITSTAALPHQQQQQQQPPPPQRPSSGTQRPASGHHGPPPTAPRTPNPSLKASTHLTSSQPPQSAPAATDQPSSSFAPVAHRPTNYQTLLLSLAEHYVEAAHQLGPMAALPGNAEDLKRYRKLMATALGCFQAVLKTWKFAPRDEALVRLRYAVLLSEETVNQHEVEEVLSKGIQVCDRNKIYDLKYSMQHLVARELFKTNPRAALKTIDKILPEVEAEQHTPWVYAFSFLRVTLALQYPSQMEVSSTVQTLRNISNLAEDKADISVYTTCKALEALIHLRSTNLDNLLATREAIADARAKQLAIKGQDLSPVIAMLDMVDLATCLRSGDFGQLPEKLSNLHNSLDERLHASSSMQDNTFSVLIDQGAGGKLTTSTSGIFRRSSDGRDMLVFSWLARGDLSALGYFLSGITTFMKQSESFTKPEKYLREALKQMRLSRQDKTGQTSIPETEKRIGWQASLEWFIQLQLAFISCTHRDWHGAQKTLTHLKDTLSDVSTQNTELPLQFVTYLTGMTEQGLGNLDEALTIYQSPCLTLPDESKSRPGDPASDLRILSSIAQLFILQHPAHPHNSLCPILLAALQPLCKHHPNLNIRAAFGLVSAFATQPPSVVHSKDCIHKALIATKASGNAQLLAVLFTAMADRFFRGTAGDQSSKGAKSARITTARWGDPLWKCLGAHLACDDYVFRGKAVEAEAARREMAALLPGLPEGLKGGLLGHGVGG
;
A
#
# COMPACT_ATOMS: atom_id res chain seq x y z
N MET A 1 -40.40 -10.91 54.15
CA MET A 1 -41.04 -10.04 53.15
C MET A 1 -40.25 -10.14 51.84
N SER A 2 -40.84 -10.46 50.69
CA SER A 2 -41.51 -11.73 50.36
C SER A 2 -41.44 -11.99 48.84
N TYR A 3 -41.33 -13.26 48.46
CA TYR A 3 -41.46 -13.81 47.09
C TYR A 3 -42.97 -13.87 46.67
N PRO A 4 -43.41 -14.23 45.41
CA PRO A 4 -42.82 -15.25 44.49
C PRO A 4 -42.99 -15.11 42.94
N TYR A 5 -42.31 -16.01 42.19
CA TYR A 5 -42.64 -16.84 40.98
C TYR A 5 -43.78 -16.44 39.97
N GLN A 6 -43.94 -17.00 38.73
CA GLN A 6 -43.43 -18.22 38.05
C GLN A 6 -43.39 -18.13 36.49
N ASN A 7 -42.79 -19.12 35.81
CA ASN A 7 -42.83 -19.39 34.36
C ASN A 7 -44.20 -19.88 33.83
N GLN A 8 -44.47 -19.70 32.52
CA GLN A 8 -44.89 -20.81 31.63
C GLN A 8 -44.70 -20.51 30.12
N TYR A 9 -44.48 -21.57 29.33
CA TYR A 9 -44.47 -21.58 27.86
C TYR A 9 -45.82 -22.10 27.33
N PRO A 10 -46.12 -21.89 26.04
CA PRO A 10 -46.62 -22.99 25.21
C PRO A 10 -45.68 -23.29 24.02
N ASN A 11 -45.70 -24.56 23.59
CA ASN A 11 -44.93 -25.09 22.46
C ASN A 11 -45.89 -25.81 21.51
N ASN A 12 -45.81 -25.54 20.21
CA ASN A 12 -45.97 -26.58 19.21
C ASN A 12 -45.31 -26.17 17.89
N GLY A 13 -44.59 -27.10 17.26
CA GLY A 13 -43.69 -26.80 16.15
C GLY A 13 -44.26 -27.07 14.76
N ASN A 14 -43.49 -26.66 13.76
CA ASN A 14 -43.37 -27.39 12.50
C ASN A 14 -41.98 -27.11 11.89
N GLN A 15 -41.15 -28.14 11.77
CA GLN A 15 -39.89 -28.07 11.02
C GLN A 15 -40.13 -28.57 9.60
N TYR A 16 -39.54 -27.90 8.61
CA TYR A 16 -39.31 -28.45 7.28
C TYR A 16 -37.83 -28.31 6.94
N TYR A 17 -37.21 -29.42 6.53
CA TYR A 17 -35.79 -29.50 6.18
C TYR A 17 -35.55 -29.10 4.71
N PRO A 18 -34.37 -28.54 4.37
CA PRO A 18 -33.96 -28.36 2.98
C PRO A 18 -33.54 -29.71 2.35
N PRO A 19 -33.76 -29.91 1.03
CA PRO A 19 -33.40 -31.15 0.36
C PRO A 19 -31.88 -31.27 0.11
N GLN A 20 -31.33 -32.46 0.33
CA GLN A 20 -29.98 -32.84 -0.10
C GLN A 20 -30.02 -33.43 -1.52
N TYR A 21 -28.95 -33.23 -2.30
CA TYR A 21 -28.71 -33.94 -3.55
C TYR A 21 -27.85 -35.20 -3.32
N PRO A 22 -28.06 -36.32 -4.05
CA PRO A 22 -27.36 -37.59 -3.75
C PRO A 22 -25.92 -37.64 -4.27
N GLN A 23 -25.03 -38.27 -3.51
CA GLN A 23 -23.78 -38.85 -4.02
C GLN A 23 -24.02 -40.29 -4.52
N PRO A 24 -23.40 -40.72 -5.64
CA PRO A 24 -23.15 -42.13 -5.94
C PRO A 24 -21.82 -42.60 -5.35
N GLN A 25 -21.76 -43.83 -4.85
CA GLN A 25 -20.53 -44.56 -4.51
C GLN A 25 -20.35 -45.82 -5.40
N PRO A 26 -19.14 -46.42 -5.49
CA PRO A 26 -18.75 -47.27 -6.62
C PRO A 26 -19.10 -48.76 -6.47
N GLY A 27 -19.20 -49.49 -7.60
CA GLY A 27 -19.60 -50.89 -7.64
C GLY A 27 -19.12 -51.74 -8.84
N GLN A 28 -17.83 -52.09 -8.83
CA GLN A 28 -17.22 -53.31 -9.45
C GLN A 28 -17.31 -53.59 -10.97
N TYR A 29 -16.59 -54.65 -11.38
CA TYR A 29 -16.27 -55.07 -12.75
C TYR A 29 -17.16 -56.24 -13.22
N MET A 30 -17.36 -56.38 -14.54
CA MET A 30 -16.93 -57.57 -15.31
C MET A 30 -17.03 -57.36 -16.84
N SER A 31 -16.46 -58.29 -17.61
CA SER A 31 -16.06 -58.11 -19.01
C SER A 31 -17.06 -58.66 -20.04
N SER A 32 -17.03 -58.11 -21.27
CA SER A 32 -17.12 -58.91 -22.51
C SER A 32 -16.60 -58.09 -23.72
N VAL A 33 -16.48 -58.73 -24.89
CA VAL A 33 -15.65 -58.27 -26.03
C VAL A 33 -16.44 -58.46 -27.34
N SER A 34 -16.38 -57.52 -28.29
CA SER A 34 -16.14 -57.81 -29.74
C SER A 34 -16.17 -56.59 -30.67
N THR A 35 -15.17 -56.57 -31.53
CA THR A 35 -14.95 -55.80 -32.76
C THR A 35 -16.11 -55.78 -33.77
N ASN A 36 -16.30 -54.67 -34.50
CA ASN A 36 -15.85 -54.58 -35.92
C ASN A 36 -16.07 -53.22 -36.63
N GLN A 37 -15.21 -52.97 -37.62
CA GLN A 37 -15.33 -52.05 -38.76
C GLN A 37 -15.52 -52.93 -40.05
N PRO A 38 -15.55 -52.43 -41.32
CA PRO A 38 -15.51 -51.05 -41.84
C PRO A 38 -16.63 -50.74 -42.88
N GLN A 39 -16.64 -49.53 -43.48
CA GLN A 39 -16.55 -49.30 -44.94
C GLN A 39 -16.77 -47.81 -45.35
N ALA A 40 -16.23 -47.43 -46.52
CA ALA A 40 -16.48 -46.20 -47.28
C ALA A 40 -16.57 -46.57 -48.78
N PRO A 41 -17.24 -45.80 -49.66
CA PRO A 41 -16.57 -44.74 -50.45
C PRO A 41 -17.57 -43.63 -50.95
N PRO A 42 -17.38 -42.89 -52.07
CA PRO A 42 -16.23 -42.08 -52.53
C PRO A 42 -16.56 -40.58 -52.78
N THR A 43 -15.54 -39.84 -53.24
CA THR A 43 -15.49 -38.41 -53.63
C THR A 43 -16.29 -37.98 -54.87
N TYR A 44 -16.58 -36.68 -54.97
CA TYR A 44 -16.46 -35.89 -56.23
C TYR A 44 -15.94 -34.47 -55.96
N GLN A 45 -15.29 -33.85 -56.96
CA GLN A 45 -14.77 -32.47 -56.95
C GLN A 45 -15.35 -31.66 -58.13
N ALA A 46 -15.46 -30.33 -57.97
CA ALA A 46 -15.66 -29.39 -59.07
C ALA A 46 -15.05 -28.00 -58.72
N PRO A 47 -14.44 -27.26 -59.68
CA PRO A 47 -13.75 -25.99 -59.40
C PRO A 47 -14.60 -24.73 -59.71
N PRO A 48 -14.32 -23.58 -59.06
CA PRO A 48 -14.89 -22.28 -59.44
C PRO A 48 -13.97 -21.46 -60.39
N PRO A 49 -14.51 -20.71 -61.36
CA PRO A 49 -13.75 -19.74 -62.17
C PRO A 49 -13.57 -18.38 -61.46
N GLN A 50 -12.71 -17.51 -62.01
CA GLN A 50 -12.33 -16.23 -61.41
C GLN A 50 -12.96 -14.99 -62.10
N TYR A 51 -12.98 -13.88 -61.33
CA TYR A 51 -13.02 -12.45 -61.75
C TYR A 51 -14.38 -11.78 -62.09
N PRO A 52 -14.53 -10.44 -61.89
CA PRO A 52 -13.87 -9.55 -60.90
C PRO A 52 -14.78 -8.46 -60.26
N GLN A 53 -14.18 -7.57 -59.47
CA GLN A 53 -14.66 -6.22 -59.07
C GLN A 53 -15.80 -6.16 -58.00
N PRO A 54 -16.04 -5.01 -57.32
CA PRO A 54 -16.06 -5.04 -55.85
C PRO A 54 -17.34 -4.49 -55.19
N ASN A 55 -17.59 -4.87 -53.93
CA ASN A 55 -18.47 -4.10 -53.05
C ASN A 55 -18.17 -4.34 -51.56
N TYR A 56 -17.84 -3.29 -50.80
CA TYR A 56 -17.58 -3.37 -49.36
C TYR A 56 -18.88 -3.30 -48.54
N ALA A 57 -19.67 -4.37 -48.59
CA ALA A 57 -20.91 -4.49 -47.81
C ALA A 57 -20.61 -4.79 -46.33
N LEU A 58 -20.98 -3.89 -45.41
CA LEU A 58 -20.83 -4.09 -43.97
C LEU A 58 -21.83 -5.16 -43.46
N HIS A 59 -21.37 -6.39 -43.25
CA HIS A 59 -22.12 -7.43 -42.53
C HIS A 59 -21.46 -7.71 -41.18
N GLY A 60 -22.11 -7.25 -40.10
CA GLY A 60 -21.67 -7.42 -38.72
C GLY A 60 -22.87 -7.48 -37.78
N ASN A 61 -23.44 -8.67 -37.63
CA ASN A 61 -24.71 -8.88 -36.91
C ASN A 61 -24.47 -9.10 -35.40
N PRO A 62 -24.99 -8.25 -34.49
CA PRO A 62 -24.80 -8.42 -33.05
C PRO A 62 -25.95 -9.21 -32.42
N ARG A 63 -25.73 -10.48 -32.03
CA ARG A 63 -26.56 -11.12 -31.00
C ARG A 63 -25.81 -12.15 -30.14
N ALA A 64 -25.69 -11.78 -28.87
CA ALA A 64 -25.53 -12.59 -27.65
C ALA A 64 -24.89 -14.00 -27.73
N TYR A 65 -23.75 -14.13 -27.04
CA TYR A 65 -23.60 -15.19 -26.03
C TYR A 65 -23.13 -14.58 -24.71
N PHE A 66 -23.88 -14.80 -23.63
CA PHE A 66 -23.40 -14.72 -22.25
C PHE A 66 -23.02 -16.14 -21.85
N ASN A 67 -21.76 -16.42 -21.56
CA ASN A 67 -21.40 -17.50 -20.62
C ASN A 67 -20.01 -17.29 -20.01
N ASN A 68 -19.78 -17.92 -18.87
CA ASN A 68 -18.58 -17.82 -18.05
C ASN A 68 -17.67 -19.02 -18.32
N GLN A 69 -16.43 -18.82 -18.76
CA GLN A 69 -15.40 -19.88 -18.80
C GLN A 69 -14.00 -19.33 -18.47
N ASN A 70 -13.26 -20.07 -17.65
CA ASN A 70 -11.86 -19.80 -17.31
C ASN A 70 -10.93 -20.11 -18.49
N PRO A 71 -9.87 -19.33 -18.71
CA PRO A 71 -8.71 -19.78 -19.47
C PRO A 71 -7.80 -20.65 -18.59
N GLN A 72 -7.53 -21.89 -19.03
CA GLN A 72 -6.32 -22.63 -18.66
C GLN A 72 -5.42 -22.75 -19.90
N PRO A 73 -4.08 -22.67 -19.77
CA PRO A 73 -3.19 -22.48 -20.90
C PRO A 73 -2.65 -23.80 -21.44
N TYR A 74 -2.49 -23.93 -22.77
CA TYR A 74 -1.58 -24.94 -23.32
C TYR A 74 -0.82 -24.46 -24.58
N ILE A 75 0.50 -24.31 -24.38
CA ILE A 75 1.63 -24.46 -25.32
C ILE A 75 1.45 -23.97 -26.77
N GLN A 76 2.19 -22.91 -27.11
CA GLN A 76 2.59 -22.61 -28.50
C GLN A 76 3.98 -23.21 -28.77
N ALA A 77 4.18 -23.79 -29.96
CA ALA A 77 5.37 -24.58 -30.27
C ALA A 77 6.66 -23.75 -30.45
N ARG A 78 7.80 -24.34 -30.07
CA ARG A 78 9.14 -23.75 -30.08
C ARG A 78 9.80 -23.86 -31.47
N PRO A 79 10.18 -22.75 -32.13
CA PRO A 79 11.00 -22.82 -33.34
C PRO A 79 12.40 -23.40 -33.05
N GLN A 80 12.91 -24.23 -33.95
CA GLN A 80 14.30 -24.71 -33.90
C GLN A 80 15.25 -23.68 -34.55
N PRO A 81 16.51 -23.59 -34.12
CA PRO A 81 17.50 -22.71 -34.73
C PRO A 81 17.98 -23.26 -36.08
N GLN A 82 17.72 -22.54 -37.17
CA GLN A 82 18.40 -22.78 -38.45
C GLN A 82 19.81 -22.14 -38.46
N GLN A 83 20.73 -22.80 -39.16
CA GLN A 83 22.14 -22.43 -39.24
C GLN A 83 22.40 -21.32 -40.26
N GLN A 84 23.50 -20.59 -40.11
CA GLN A 84 23.95 -19.58 -41.08
C GLN A 84 24.33 -20.20 -42.43
N PRO A 85 24.30 -19.39 -43.50
CA PRO A 85 25.59 -19.12 -44.15
C PRO A 85 25.82 -17.67 -44.59
N TYR A 86 27.07 -17.23 -44.41
CA TYR A 86 27.85 -16.26 -45.21
C TYR A 86 27.13 -15.13 -46.00
N GLY A 87 27.20 -13.91 -45.45
CA GLY A 87 28.14 -12.88 -45.95
C GLY A 87 27.76 -12.02 -47.17
N GLN A 88 27.70 -10.69 -46.96
CA GLN A 88 28.15 -9.67 -47.92
C GLN A 88 28.47 -8.32 -47.22
N GLN A 89 29.43 -7.58 -47.79
CA GLN A 89 29.69 -6.14 -47.52
C GLN A 89 28.76 -5.31 -48.46
N VAL A 90 28.60 -3.98 -48.46
CA VAL A 90 29.57 -2.86 -48.35
C VAL A 90 28.88 -1.60 -47.71
N PRO A 91 29.27 -0.30 -47.89
CA PRO A 91 29.77 0.54 -46.79
C PRO A 91 28.86 1.68 -46.30
N GLY A 92 29.20 2.25 -45.13
CA GLY A 92 28.88 3.63 -44.74
C GLY A 92 30.10 4.57 -44.82
N PRO A 93 29.94 5.91 -44.92
CA PRO A 93 31.04 6.82 -45.30
C PRO A 93 32.03 7.20 -44.18
N ARG A 94 33.25 7.55 -44.59
CA ARG A 94 34.29 8.30 -43.82
C ARG A 94 34.08 9.82 -44.03
N SER A 95 34.75 10.78 -43.36
CA SER A 95 35.97 10.75 -42.51
C SER A 95 35.75 11.57 -41.20
N ILE A 96 36.65 12.31 -40.53
CA ILE A 96 37.97 12.93 -40.79
C ILE A 96 38.95 12.66 -39.61
N THR A 97 40.24 12.81 -39.90
CA THR A 97 41.45 12.83 -39.04
C THR A 97 41.46 13.93 -37.95
N SER A 98 42.40 14.01 -36.98
CA SER A 98 43.87 13.87 -37.13
C SER A 98 44.68 13.64 -35.84
N THR A 99 45.79 12.88 -35.94
CA THR A 99 47.12 12.98 -35.24
C THR A 99 47.22 13.28 -33.74
N ALA A 100 48.08 12.65 -32.92
CA ALA A 100 49.10 11.58 -33.05
C ALA A 100 49.42 11.04 -31.61
N ALA A 101 50.49 10.32 -31.22
CA ALA A 101 51.76 9.88 -31.83
C ALA A 101 52.30 8.58 -31.14
N LEU A 102 53.60 8.27 -31.28
CA LEU A 102 54.32 7.09 -30.73
C LEU A 102 55.82 7.46 -30.50
N PRO A 103 56.60 6.77 -29.63
CA PRO A 103 57.16 5.45 -29.96
C PRO A 103 57.32 4.41 -28.81
N HIS A 104 57.72 3.20 -29.20
CA HIS A 104 58.06 2.04 -28.35
C HIS A 104 59.54 2.00 -27.96
N GLN A 105 59.87 1.32 -26.84
CA GLN A 105 60.95 0.32 -26.85
C GLN A 105 60.74 -0.79 -25.79
N GLN A 106 61.60 -1.80 -25.82
CA GLN A 106 61.39 -3.13 -25.21
C GLN A 106 62.27 -3.35 -23.97
N GLN A 107 61.88 -4.28 -23.09
CA GLN A 107 62.78 -5.38 -22.69
C GLN A 107 62.03 -6.57 -22.04
N GLN A 108 62.67 -7.73 -22.05
CA GLN A 108 62.25 -8.97 -21.40
C GLN A 108 63.06 -9.16 -20.11
N GLN A 109 62.55 -9.91 -19.11
CA GLN A 109 63.24 -11.08 -18.53
C GLN A 109 62.47 -11.81 -17.40
N GLN A 110 62.39 -13.14 -17.56
CA GLN A 110 62.59 -14.22 -16.57
C GLN A 110 61.73 -14.36 -15.28
N GLN A 111 61.21 -15.59 -15.10
CA GLN A 111 60.73 -16.15 -13.83
C GLN A 111 61.72 -17.20 -13.29
N PRO A 112 61.99 -17.25 -11.96
CA PRO A 112 62.58 -18.41 -11.28
C PRO A 112 61.53 -19.39 -10.67
N PRO A 113 61.92 -20.62 -10.27
CA PRO A 113 61.01 -21.73 -9.92
C PRO A 113 60.64 -21.85 -8.41
N PRO A 114 59.64 -22.70 -8.05
CA PRO A 114 59.17 -22.85 -6.66
C PRO A 114 60.01 -23.83 -5.80
N PRO A 115 60.20 -23.56 -4.50
CA PRO A 115 60.82 -24.48 -3.55
C PRO A 115 59.84 -25.46 -2.89
N GLN A 116 60.36 -26.62 -2.45
CA GLN A 116 59.62 -27.73 -1.86
C GLN A 116 59.35 -27.54 -0.35
N ARG A 117 58.39 -28.30 0.21
CA ARG A 117 58.29 -28.54 1.68
C ARG A 117 58.67 -29.99 2.00
N PRO A 118 59.49 -30.24 3.04
CA PRO A 118 59.89 -31.59 3.42
C PRO A 118 58.77 -32.34 4.18
N SER A 119 58.75 -33.65 4.03
CA SER A 119 57.86 -34.56 4.75
C SER A 119 58.51 -35.08 6.04
N SER A 120 57.79 -35.01 7.15
CA SER A 120 58.13 -35.70 8.40
C SER A 120 57.00 -36.67 8.77
N GLY A 121 57.17 -37.95 8.45
CA GLY A 121 56.20 -38.99 8.79
C GLY A 121 56.59 -39.72 10.07
N THR A 122 55.59 -40.09 10.88
CA THR A 122 55.76 -41.05 11.98
C THR A 122 54.61 -42.05 11.93
N GLN A 123 54.95 -43.34 11.86
CA GLN A 123 54.01 -44.47 11.95
C GLN A 123 53.67 -44.68 13.45
N ARG A 124 52.73 -45.52 13.95
CA ARG A 124 51.95 -46.70 13.50
C ARG A 124 50.97 -47.02 14.69
N PRO A 125 50.26 -48.17 14.76
CA PRO A 125 49.41 -48.93 13.82
C PRO A 125 47.90 -48.80 14.19
N ALA A 126 47.02 -49.56 13.51
CA ALA A 126 45.64 -49.80 13.96
C ALA A 126 45.26 -51.29 13.85
N SER A 127 44.69 -51.86 14.93
CA SER A 127 44.07 -53.22 15.02
C SER A 127 43.61 -53.48 16.48
N GLY A 128 42.45 -54.05 16.81
CA GLY A 128 41.26 -54.41 16.00
C GLY A 128 40.21 -55.22 16.83
N HIS A 129 38.94 -55.18 16.38
CA HIS A 129 37.80 -56.11 16.59
C HIS A 129 37.48 -56.84 17.93
N HIS A 130 36.15 -56.95 18.18
CA HIS A 130 35.35 -58.01 18.86
C HIS A 130 34.74 -57.75 20.27
N GLY A 131 33.49 -58.20 20.47
CA GLY A 131 32.88 -58.47 21.81
C GLY A 131 31.60 -57.68 22.17
N PRO A 132 30.47 -58.33 22.60
CA PRO A 132 29.19 -57.68 22.96
C PRO A 132 28.84 -57.80 24.50
N PRO A 133 27.60 -57.52 25.00
CA PRO A 133 27.33 -56.97 26.34
C PRO A 133 26.87 -57.98 27.43
N PRO A 134 26.48 -57.53 28.65
CA PRO A 134 25.03 -57.61 29.01
C PRO A 134 24.44 -56.58 30.03
N THR A 135 23.10 -56.43 29.95
CA THR A 135 22.07 -56.19 31.03
C THR A 135 22.11 -55.02 32.06
N ALA A 136 21.16 -54.07 31.87
CA ALA A 136 19.96 -53.77 32.72
C ALA A 136 20.09 -53.31 34.21
N PRO A 137 19.03 -52.72 34.87
CA PRO A 137 17.64 -52.50 34.43
C PRO A 137 17.05 -51.06 34.59
N ARG A 138 15.77 -50.91 34.19
CA ARG A 138 14.85 -49.77 34.46
C ARG A 138 14.29 -49.83 35.92
N THR A 139 13.37 -49.02 36.48
CA THR A 139 12.28 -48.07 36.09
C THR A 139 11.80 -47.36 37.41
N PRO A 140 10.69 -46.57 37.53
CA PRO A 140 9.86 -45.81 36.58
C PRO A 140 9.60 -44.32 37.01
N ASN A 141 8.75 -43.62 36.26
CA ASN A 141 8.18 -42.29 36.56
C ASN A 141 6.93 -42.41 37.47
N PRO A 142 6.42 -41.31 38.09
CA PRO A 142 5.17 -40.75 37.57
C PRO A 142 5.05 -39.20 37.61
N SER A 143 4.00 -38.69 36.95
CA SER A 143 3.65 -37.25 36.83
C SER A 143 2.38 -36.93 37.66
N LEU A 144 2.14 -35.65 38.02
CA LEU A 144 0.92 -34.87 37.70
C LEU A 144 0.78 -33.51 38.45
N LYS A 145 0.50 -32.44 37.66
CA LYS A 145 -0.39 -31.27 37.91
C LYS A 145 -0.35 -30.45 39.24
N ALA A 146 0.22 -29.24 39.13
CA ALA A 146 -0.44 -27.90 39.23
C ALA A 146 -1.42 -27.48 40.36
N SER A 147 -1.22 -26.23 40.85
CA SER A 147 -2.23 -25.14 41.09
C SER A 147 -2.29 -24.48 42.48
N THR A 148 -2.52 -23.14 42.48
CA THR A 148 -3.22 -22.27 43.48
C THR A 148 -2.74 -22.22 44.95
N HIS A 149 -2.41 -21.07 45.57
CA HIS A 149 -3.13 -19.81 45.90
C HIS A 149 -3.76 -19.74 47.32
N LEU A 150 -3.29 -18.76 48.12
CA LEU A 150 -3.97 -17.99 49.19
C LEU A 150 -4.73 -18.66 50.36
N THR A 151 -4.26 -18.40 51.59
CA THR A 151 -4.99 -17.88 52.79
C THR A 151 -3.96 -17.75 53.95
N SER A 152 -3.85 -16.73 54.81
CA SER A 152 -4.75 -15.72 55.43
C SER A 152 -5.38 -16.11 56.78
N SER A 153 -4.67 -15.84 57.90
CA SER A 153 -5.26 -15.53 59.23
C SER A 153 -4.22 -14.97 60.22
N GLN A 154 -4.68 -14.47 61.38
CA GLN A 154 -3.98 -13.57 62.32
C GLN A 154 -3.53 -14.25 63.66
N PRO A 155 -2.76 -13.56 64.55
CA PRO A 155 -2.17 -14.13 65.78
C PRO A 155 -3.08 -14.00 67.02
N PRO A 156 -2.65 -14.43 68.24
CA PRO A 156 -2.05 -13.45 69.17
C PRO A 156 -1.00 -13.95 70.21
N GLN A 157 -0.11 -13.02 70.59
CA GLN A 157 0.45 -12.70 71.92
C GLN A 157 0.58 -13.78 73.05
N SER A 158 1.78 -13.84 73.66
CA SER A 158 1.94 -13.76 75.13
C SER A 158 3.37 -13.36 75.54
N ALA A 159 3.50 -12.66 76.66
CA ALA A 159 4.71 -12.17 77.34
C ALA A 159 4.32 -11.77 78.79
N PRO A 160 5.18 -11.21 79.68
CA PRO A 160 6.64 -11.09 79.68
C PRO A 160 7.30 -11.59 80.99
N ALA A 161 8.64 -11.57 81.07
CA ALA A 161 9.42 -11.36 82.31
C ALA A 161 10.86 -10.94 81.94
N ALA A 162 11.56 -10.22 82.80
CA ALA A 162 12.91 -9.70 82.52
C ALA A 162 13.84 -9.70 83.73
N THR A 163 15.13 -9.94 83.49
CA THR A 163 16.25 -9.60 84.37
C THR A 163 17.56 -9.52 83.57
N ASP A 164 18.27 -8.40 83.70
CA ASP A 164 19.68 -8.26 84.11
C ASP A 164 20.70 -9.41 83.82
N GLN A 165 21.95 -9.16 83.40
CA GLN A 165 22.77 -7.91 83.38
C GLN A 165 23.87 -7.99 82.27
N PRO A 166 24.86 -7.06 82.14
CA PRO A 166 25.44 -6.74 80.83
C PRO A 166 26.79 -7.41 80.50
N SER A 167 27.08 -7.53 79.20
CA SER A 167 28.46 -7.65 78.69
C SER A 167 28.64 -6.90 77.36
N SER A 168 29.88 -6.53 77.08
CA SER A 168 30.27 -5.55 76.06
C SER A 168 30.05 -5.99 74.61
N SER A 169 29.41 -5.16 73.79
CA SER A 169 30.10 -4.42 72.72
C SER A 169 29.14 -3.54 71.90
N PHE A 170 29.48 -2.25 71.73
CA PHE A 170 28.85 -1.39 70.72
C PHE A 170 29.48 -1.68 69.35
N ALA A 171 28.97 -2.69 68.65
CA ALA A 171 29.13 -2.77 67.21
C ALA A 171 28.21 -1.70 66.57
N PRO A 172 28.74 -0.66 65.89
CA PRO A 172 27.88 0.30 65.20
C PRO A 172 27.11 -0.43 64.09
N VAL A 173 25.80 -0.27 64.06
CA VAL A 173 24.96 -0.81 62.98
C VAL A 173 25.43 -0.19 61.67
N ALA A 174 26.06 -1.00 60.83
CA ALA A 174 26.57 -0.55 59.54
C ALA A 174 25.41 -0.22 58.61
N HIS A 175 24.97 1.04 58.64
CA HIS A 175 24.10 1.61 57.61
C HIS A 175 24.72 1.31 56.25
N ARG A 176 24.11 0.41 55.47
CA ARG A 176 24.51 0.17 54.09
C ARG A 176 24.48 1.51 53.37
N PRO A 177 25.57 1.98 52.73
CA PRO A 177 25.57 3.26 52.05
C PRO A 177 24.53 3.23 50.93
N THR A 178 23.48 4.04 51.05
CA THR A 178 22.45 4.18 50.03
C THR A 178 23.12 4.55 48.72
N ASN A 179 22.93 3.73 47.69
CA ASN A 179 23.53 4.00 46.39
C ASN A 179 22.74 5.10 45.67
N TYR A 180 23.07 6.36 45.98
CA TYR A 180 22.44 7.55 45.42
C TYR A 180 22.53 7.63 43.89
N GLN A 181 23.58 7.06 43.28
CA GLN A 181 23.74 6.97 41.83
C GLN A 181 22.66 6.04 41.22
N THR A 182 22.48 4.84 41.77
CA THR A 182 21.40 3.92 41.33
C THR A 182 20.01 4.47 41.64
N LEU A 183 19.82 5.13 42.79
CA LEU A 183 18.55 5.76 43.17
C LEU A 183 18.16 6.92 42.25
N LEU A 184 19.12 7.76 41.87
CA LEU A 184 18.87 8.90 40.97
C LEU A 184 18.60 8.46 39.53
N LEU A 185 19.24 7.37 39.09
CA LEU A 185 18.91 6.72 37.81
C LEU A 185 17.54 6.04 37.82
N SER A 186 17.17 5.33 38.89
CA SER A 186 15.84 4.70 38.97
C SER A 186 14.72 5.75 39.05
N LEU A 187 14.92 6.84 39.80
CA LEU A 187 13.99 7.99 39.80
C LEU A 187 13.86 8.62 38.41
N ALA A 188 14.96 8.76 37.66
CA ALA A 188 14.92 9.27 36.29
C ALA A 188 14.00 8.41 35.39
N GLU A 189 14.16 7.08 35.42
CA GLU A 189 13.31 6.16 34.65
C GLU A 189 11.84 6.19 35.08
N HIS A 190 11.53 6.30 36.39
CA HIS A 190 10.14 6.48 36.86
C HIS A 190 9.53 7.80 36.39
N TYR A 191 10.31 8.88 36.29
CA TYR A 191 9.83 10.15 35.72
C TYR A 191 9.62 10.08 34.19
N VAL A 192 10.45 9.30 33.46
CA VAL A 192 10.21 9.01 32.03
C VAL A 192 8.93 8.20 31.86
N GLU A 193 8.72 7.15 32.65
CA GLU A 193 7.52 6.32 32.54
C GLU A 193 6.25 7.13 32.86
N ALA A 194 6.26 7.90 33.96
CA ALA A 194 5.16 8.78 34.34
C ALA A 194 4.89 9.90 33.31
N ALA A 195 5.90 10.32 32.54
CA ALA A 195 5.70 11.20 31.39
C ALA A 195 5.06 10.45 30.20
N HIS A 196 5.62 9.31 29.80
CA HIS A 196 5.12 8.53 28.65
C HIS A 196 3.69 7.99 28.86
N GLN A 197 3.25 7.77 30.10
CA GLN A 197 1.85 7.49 30.44
C GLN A 197 0.91 8.69 30.20
N LEU A 198 1.41 9.92 30.23
CA LEU A 198 0.66 11.15 29.91
C LEU A 198 0.79 11.55 28.44
N GLY A 199 1.83 11.11 27.72
CA GLY A 199 2.17 11.49 26.35
C GLY A 199 0.98 11.49 25.37
N PRO A 200 0.22 10.37 25.26
CA PRO A 200 -0.96 10.28 24.39
C PRO A 200 -2.05 11.34 24.65
N MET A 201 -2.19 11.81 25.89
CA MET A 201 -3.15 12.88 26.23
C MET A 201 -2.54 14.27 26.12
N ALA A 202 -1.26 14.43 26.46
CA ALA A 202 -0.52 15.68 26.39
C ALA A 202 -0.27 16.18 24.95
N ALA A 203 -0.25 15.27 23.97
CA ALA A 203 -0.12 15.59 22.54
C ALA A 203 -1.44 16.01 21.87
N LEU A 204 -2.60 15.93 22.55
CA LEU A 204 -3.88 16.33 21.97
C LEU A 204 -4.09 17.85 22.07
N PRO A 205 -4.64 18.50 21.02
CA PRO A 205 -4.97 19.93 21.05
C PRO A 205 -5.85 20.31 22.25
N GLY A 206 -5.47 21.37 22.95
CA GLY A 206 -6.18 21.91 24.13
C GLY A 206 -5.63 21.48 25.49
N ASN A 207 -4.86 20.38 25.59
CA ASN A 207 -4.44 19.81 26.88
C ASN A 207 -3.16 20.48 27.47
N ALA A 208 -3.18 21.81 27.57
CA ALA A 208 -1.99 22.62 27.92
C ALA A 208 -1.37 22.31 29.30
N GLU A 209 -2.17 22.01 30.32
CA GLU A 209 -1.64 21.67 31.65
C GLU A 209 -1.04 20.26 31.71
N ASP A 210 -1.57 19.28 30.96
CA ASP A 210 -0.96 17.95 30.85
C ASP A 210 0.35 18.01 30.05
N LEU A 211 0.41 18.81 28.98
CA LEU A 211 1.64 19.11 28.24
C LEU A 211 2.73 19.73 29.13
N LYS A 212 2.35 20.68 29.98
CA LYS A 212 3.21 21.33 30.98
C LYS A 212 3.66 20.34 32.08
N ARG A 213 2.78 19.46 32.54
CA ARG A 213 3.08 18.38 33.50
C ARG A 213 4.06 17.36 32.91
N TYR A 214 3.81 16.90 31.69
CA TYR A 214 4.68 16.01 30.93
C TYR A 214 6.09 16.61 30.80
N ARG A 215 6.19 17.85 30.29
CA ARG A 215 7.48 18.54 30.11
C ARG A 215 8.23 18.74 31.44
N LYS A 216 7.53 18.97 32.55
CA LYS A 216 8.13 19.04 33.89
C LYS A 216 8.71 17.69 34.35
N LEU A 217 7.98 16.59 34.14
CA LEU A 217 8.46 15.23 34.49
C LEU A 217 9.70 14.89 33.65
N MET A 218 9.63 15.09 32.34
CA MET A 218 10.74 14.80 31.43
C MET A 218 11.98 15.67 31.70
N ALA A 219 11.81 16.97 31.93
CA ALA A 219 12.91 17.86 32.33
C ALA A 219 13.55 17.44 33.67
N THR A 220 12.76 16.88 34.60
CA THR A 220 13.28 16.33 35.86
C THR A 220 14.11 15.08 35.58
N ALA A 221 13.62 14.15 34.75
CA ALA A 221 14.38 12.95 34.35
C ALA A 221 15.71 13.28 33.65
N LEU A 222 15.68 14.19 32.67
CA LEU A 222 16.86 14.68 31.97
C LEU A 222 17.86 15.35 32.93
N GLY A 223 17.36 16.13 33.90
CA GLY A 223 18.17 16.69 34.99
C GLY A 223 18.83 15.63 35.87
N CYS A 224 18.12 14.56 36.22
CA CYS A 224 18.67 13.41 36.95
C CYS A 224 19.82 12.75 36.16
N PHE A 225 19.61 12.41 34.88
CA PHE A 225 20.66 11.84 34.02
C PHE A 225 21.88 12.77 33.89
N GLN A 226 21.67 14.07 33.67
CA GLN A 226 22.77 15.03 33.51
C GLN A 226 23.56 15.21 34.83
N ALA A 227 22.88 15.27 35.98
CA ALA A 227 23.52 15.34 37.29
C ALA A 227 24.32 14.07 37.59
N VAL A 228 23.78 12.90 37.24
CA VAL A 228 24.48 11.62 37.37
C VAL A 228 25.78 11.58 36.56
N LEU A 229 25.72 11.95 35.28
CA LEU A 229 26.87 11.97 34.37
C LEU A 229 27.95 13.02 34.72
N LYS A 230 27.58 14.08 35.47
CA LYS A 230 28.51 15.12 35.93
C LYS A 230 29.21 14.77 37.26
N THR A 231 28.56 14.00 38.13
CA THR A 231 28.96 13.88 39.55
C THR A 231 29.67 12.56 39.88
N TRP A 232 29.32 11.45 39.22
CA TRP A 232 29.90 10.14 39.50
C TRP A 232 30.78 9.63 38.34
N LYS A 233 31.83 8.87 38.68
CA LYS A 233 32.60 8.09 37.71
C LYS A 233 31.95 6.72 37.53
N PHE A 234 31.93 6.24 36.29
CA PHE A 234 31.28 4.99 35.90
C PHE A 234 32.30 3.98 35.38
N ALA A 235 31.93 2.69 35.34
CA ALA A 235 32.64 1.74 34.48
C ALA A 235 32.34 2.07 33.01
N PRO A 236 33.27 1.89 32.04
CA PRO A 236 33.08 2.38 30.67
C PRO A 236 31.82 1.89 29.95
N ARG A 237 31.33 0.69 30.27
CA ARG A 237 30.07 0.18 29.71
C ARG A 237 28.85 0.91 30.28
N ASP A 238 28.77 1.02 31.60
CA ASP A 238 27.67 1.73 32.28
C ASP A 238 27.68 3.22 31.92
N GLU A 239 28.87 3.80 31.76
CA GLU A 239 29.07 5.17 31.30
C GLU A 239 28.46 5.42 29.91
N ALA A 240 28.65 4.47 28.99
CA ALA A 240 28.08 4.49 27.66
C ALA A 240 26.56 4.21 27.66
N LEU A 241 26.07 3.31 28.54
CA LEU A 241 24.64 3.02 28.69
C LEU A 241 23.86 4.27 29.13
N VAL A 242 24.33 4.95 30.19
CA VAL A 242 23.67 6.17 30.69
C VAL A 242 23.74 7.30 29.66
N ARG A 243 24.86 7.46 28.93
CA ARG A 243 24.95 8.43 27.83
C ARG A 243 24.02 8.11 26.66
N LEU A 244 23.89 6.84 26.27
CA LEU A 244 22.97 6.44 25.19
C LEU A 244 21.52 6.73 25.59
N ARG A 245 21.10 6.32 26.81
CA ARG A 245 19.75 6.58 27.33
C ARG A 245 19.44 8.08 27.41
N TYR A 246 20.39 8.87 27.91
CA TYR A 246 20.26 10.33 28.01
C TYR A 246 20.20 11.00 26.64
N ALA A 247 21.05 10.61 25.69
CA ALA A 247 21.05 11.15 24.33
C ALA A 247 19.74 10.84 23.58
N VAL A 248 19.20 9.63 23.73
CA VAL A 248 17.90 9.23 23.16
C VAL A 248 16.79 10.14 23.68
N LEU A 249 16.67 10.29 25.00
CA LEU A 249 15.64 11.15 25.60
C LEU A 249 15.82 12.62 25.22
N LEU A 250 17.05 13.15 25.16
CA LEU A 250 17.32 14.50 24.64
C LEU A 250 16.89 14.64 23.17
N SER A 251 17.19 13.64 22.33
CA SER A 251 16.90 13.64 20.89
C SER A 251 15.42 13.50 20.55
N GLU A 252 14.64 12.90 21.44
CA GLU A 252 13.21 12.73 21.26
C GLU A 252 12.44 13.90 21.87
N GLU A 253 12.84 14.39 23.05
CA GLU A 253 12.04 15.33 23.85
C GLU A 253 12.49 16.80 23.78
N THR A 254 13.61 17.10 23.10
CA THR A 254 14.19 18.45 23.04
C THR A 254 14.66 18.85 21.65
N VAL A 255 14.96 20.14 21.47
CA VAL A 255 15.58 20.71 20.26
C VAL A 255 17.10 20.94 20.48
N ASN A 256 17.69 20.39 21.55
CA ASN A 256 19.07 20.65 21.96
C ASN A 256 20.09 19.81 21.14
N GLN A 257 20.09 19.93 19.81
CA GLN A 257 20.95 19.11 18.92
C GLN A 257 22.44 19.13 19.33
N HIS A 258 22.99 20.29 19.72
CA HIS A 258 24.37 20.39 20.21
C HIS A 258 24.62 19.55 21.47
N GLU A 259 23.69 19.50 22.42
CA GLU A 259 23.84 18.71 23.65
C GLU A 259 23.79 17.20 23.33
N VAL A 260 22.91 16.80 22.39
CA VAL A 260 22.85 15.43 21.86
C VAL A 260 24.16 15.04 21.18
N GLU A 261 24.69 15.89 20.29
CA GLU A 261 25.96 15.67 19.58
C GLU A 261 27.16 15.61 20.54
N GLU A 262 27.20 16.44 21.58
CA GLU A 262 28.25 16.42 22.60
C GLU A 262 28.21 15.14 23.45
N VAL A 263 27.01 14.72 23.90
CA VAL A 263 26.81 13.49 24.68
C VAL A 263 27.17 12.25 23.85
N LEU A 264 26.72 12.19 22.59
CA LEU A 264 27.03 11.09 21.68
C LEU A 264 28.51 11.05 21.31
N SER A 265 29.15 12.20 21.03
CA SER A 265 30.59 12.26 20.74
C SER A 265 31.44 11.73 21.90
N LYS A 266 31.09 12.11 23.14
CA LYS A 266 31.75 11.59 24.36
C LYS A 266 31.47 10.10 24.56
N GLY A 267 30.23 9.66 24.31
CA GLY A 267 29.85 8.25 24.41
C GLY A 267 30.62 7.36 23.42
N ILE A 268 30.67 7.76 22.15
CA ILE A 268 31.40 7.05 21.09
C ILE A 268 32.89 6.93 21.45
N GLN A 269 33.52 7.98 21.98
CA GLN A 269 34.92 7.90 22.44
C GLN A 269 35.13 6.92 23.59
N VAL A 270 34.19 6.81 24.53
CA VAL A 270 34.25 5.81 25.62
C VAL A 270 34.08 4.39 25.04
N CYS A 271 33.11 4.18 24.15
CA CYS A 271 32.87 2.90 23.51
C CYS A 271 34.08 2.43 22.68
N ASP A 272 34.64 3.32 21.85
CA ASP A 272 35.72 3.00 20.91
C ASP A 272 37.02 2.59 21.64
N ARG A 273 37.42 3.38 22.65
CA ARG A 273 38.59 3.08 23.52
C ARG A 273 38.49 1.74 24.25
N ASN A 274 37.27 1.27 24.52
CA ASN A 274 37.00 0.04 25.27
C ASN A 274 36.43 -1.09 24.39
N LYS A 275 36.42 -0.93 23.05
CA LYS A 275 35.89 -1.88 22.06
C LYS A 275 34.43 -2.33 22.30
N ILE A 276 33.61 -1.41 22.82
CA ILE A 276 32.19 -1.62 23.12
C ILE A 276 31.36 -1.32 21.86
N TYR A 277 31.51 -2.18 20.85
CA TYR A 277 30.97 -1.95 19.51
C TYR A 277 29.44 -1.85 19.45
N ASP A 278 28.74 -2.62 20.28
CA ASP A 278 27.27 -2.58 20.38
C ASP A 278 26.73 -1.19 20.75
N LEU A 279 27.37 -0.53 21.72
CA LEU A 279 27.01 0.84 22.11
C LEU A 279 27.59 1.89 21.16
N LYS A 280 28.78 1.68 20.58
CA LYS A 280 29.36 2.54 19.52
C LYS A 280 28.38 2.66 18.33
N TYR A 281 27.94 1.53 17.78
CA TYR A 281 27.05 1.50 16.63
C TYR A 281 25.65 2.01 16.97
N SER A 282 25.12 1.72 18.17
CA SER A 282 23.85 2.32 18.66
C SER A 282 23.91 3.84 18.69
N MET A 283 25.00 4.42 19.18
CA MET A 283 25.21 5.87 19.20
C MET A 283 25.38 6.45 17.79
N GLN A 284 26.18 5.81 16.92
CA GLN A 284 26.36 6.24 15.53
C GLN A 284 25.04 6.18 14.72
N HIS A 285 24.19 5.19 14.98
CA HIS A 285 22.84 5.08 14.41
C HIS A 285 21.93 6.25 14.87
N LEU A 286 22.06 6.71 16.13
CA LEU A 286 21.35 7.91 16.58
C LEU A 286 21.93 9.19 15.96
N VAL A 287 23.26 9.34 15.88
CA VAL A 287 23.89 10.49 15.18
C VAL A 287 23.35 10.64 13.75
N ALA A 288 23.21 9.53 13.01
CA ALA A 288 22.65 9.56 11.66
C ALA A 288 21.17 9.97 11.62
N ARG A 289 20.34 9.51 12.57
CA ARG A 289 18.94 9.95 12.72
C ARG A 289 18.81 11.44 13.02
N GLU A 290 19.67 11.97 13.90
CA GLU A 290 19.61 13.38 14.32
C GLU A 290 20.14 14.33 13.26
N LEU A 291 21.27 13.98 12.64
CA LEU A 291 21.82 14.72 11.50
C LEU A 291 20.85 14.74 10.32
N PHE A 292 19.95 13.76 10.18
CA PHE A 292 18.93 13.75 9.12
C PHE A 292 17.87 14.84 9.33
N LYS A 293 17.55 15.22 10.57
CA LYS A 293 16.58 16.29 10.88
C LYS A 293 17.00 17.65 10.32
N THR A 294 18.31 17.91 10.22
CA THR A 294 18.87 19.20 9.75
C THR A 294 19.62 19.11 8.43
N ASN A 295 20.24 17.97 8.10
CA ASN A 295 20.96 17.77 6.84
C ASN A 295 20.87 16.30 6.35
N PRO A 296 19.78 15.92 5.63
CA PRO A 296 19.59 14.57 5.09
C PRO A 296 20.78 14.03 4.28
N ARG A 297 21.48 14.88 3.51
CA ARG A 297 22.64 14.47 2.70
C ARG A 297 23.85 14.11 3.56
N ALA A 298 24.10 14.87 4.63
CA ALA A 298 25.19 14.59 5.56
C ALA A 298 24.91 13.34 6.41
N ALA A 299 23.64 13.08 6.74
CA ALA A 299 23.22 11.84 7.40
C ALA A 299 23.49 10.60 6.54
N LEU A 300 23.03 10.59 5.28
CA LEU A 300 23.29 9.48 4.36
C LEU A 300 24.79 9.27 4.13
N LYS A 301 25.56 10.35 3.92
CA LYS A 301 27.03 10.28 3.78
C LYS A 301 27.72 9.76 5.05
N THR A 302 27.17 10.01 6.24
CA THR A 302 27.67 9.47 7.51
C THR A 302 27.45 7.96 7.57
N ILE A 303 26.28 7.44 7.15
CA ILE A 303 26.01 6.00 7.05
C ILE A 303 26.93 5.35 6.00
N ASP A 304 27.08 5.98 4.83
CA ASP A 304 27.95 5.51 3.74
C ASP A 304 29.44 5.45 4.14
N LYS A 305 29.86 6.22 5.15
CA LYS A 305 31.18 6.09 5.79
C LYS A 305 31.25 4.94 6.79
N ILE A 306 30.19 4.73 7.59
CA ILE A 306 30.17 3.71 8.65
C ILE A 306 30.06 2.30 8.06
N LEU A 307 29.32 2.11 6.96
CA LEU A 307 29.03 0.78 6.43
C LEU A 307 30.29 -0.08 6.17
N PRO A 308 31.35 0.43 5.49
CA PRO A 308 32.57 -0.36 5.27
C PRO A 308 33.36 -0.66 6.55
N GLU A 309 33.28 0.20 7.58
CA GLU A 309 33.88 -0.06 8.90
C GLU A 309 33.19 -1.25 9.59
N VAL A 310 31.87 -1.38 9.43
CA VAL A 310 31.04 -2.46 10.02
C VAL A 310 31.18 -3.77 9.24
N GLU A 311 31.27 -3.69 7.91
CA GLU A 311 31.50 -4.84 7.02
C GLU A 311 32.90 -5.44 7.23
N ALA A 312 33.94 -4.62 7.38
CA ALA A 312 35.31 -5.09 7.62
C ALA A 312 35.46 -5.86 8.95
N GLU A 313 34.78 -5.41 10.02
CA GLU A 313 34.71 -6.11 11.31
C GLU A 313 33.71 -7.30 11.30
N GLN A 314 33.07 -7.60 10.17
CA GLN A 314 32.12 -8.71 9.96
C GLN A 314 30.88 -8.69 10.88
N HIS A 315 30.44 -7.50 11.31
CA HIS A 315 29.30 -7.33 12.21
C HIS A 315 27.95 -7.38 11.47
N THR A 316 27.61 -8.52 10.83
CA THR A 316 26.44 -8.69 9.93
C THR A 316 25.13 -8.05 10.41
N PRO A 317 24.67 -8.21 11.67
CA PRO A 317 23.43 -7.58 12.13
C PRO A 317 23.45 -6.05 12.02
N TRP A 318 24.61 -5.42 12.26
CA TRP A 318 24.80 -3.99 12.12
C TRP A 318 24.91 -3.55 10.66
N VAL A 319 25.45 -4.38 9.76
CA VAL A 319 25.40 -4.13 8.31
C VAL A 319 23.95 -4.04 7.85
N TYR A 320 23.08 -4.96 8.30
CA TYR A 320 21.64 -4.89 8.05
C TYR A 320 21.03 -3.60 8.63
N ALA A 321 21.25 -3.31 9.92
CA ALA A 321 20.66 -2.14 10.59
C ALA A 321 21.03 -0.80 9.91
N PHE A 322 22.32 -0.57 9.60
CA PHE A 322 22.74 0.65 8.90
C PHE A 322 22.23 0.71 7.46
N SER A 323 22.17 -0.41 6.75
CA SER A 323 21.63 -0.45 5.38
C SER A 323 20.12 -0.18 5.34
N PHE A 324 19.34 -0.73 6.28
CA PHE A 324 17.92 -0.39 6.42
C PHE A 324 17.71 1.05 6.89
N LEU A 325 18.56 1.59 7.77
CA LEU A 325 18.52 3.01 8.13
C LEU A 325 18.74 3.90 6.88
N ARG A 326 19.74 3.58 6.04
CA ARG A 326 19.99 4.29 4.78
C ARG A 326 18.75 4.34 3.89
N VAL A 327 18.11 3.18 3.69
CA VAL A 327 16.91 3.05 2.84
C VAL A 327 15.70 3.78 3.43
N THR A 328 15.45 3.65 4.74
CA THR A 328 14.31 4.28 5.41
C THR A 328 14.44 5.80 5.50
N LEU A 329 15.65 6.34 5.70
CA LEU A 329 15.92 7.78 5.62
C LEU A 329 15.78 8.30 4.18
N ALA A 330 16.26 7.57 3.16
CA ALA A 330 16.05 7.95 1.76
C ALA A 330 14.54 7.99 1.40
N LEU A 331 13.75 7.02 1.89
CA LEU A 331 12.28 7.00 1.74
C LEU A 331 11.59 8.20 2.41
N GLN A 332 12.13 8.73 3.51
CA GLN A 332 11.60 9.90 4.20
C GLN A 332 11.91 11.24 3.52
N TYR A 333 12.79 11.29 2.50
CA TYR A 333 13.17 12.52 1.81
C TYR A 333 12.89 12.47 0.28
N PRO A 334 11.62 12.57 -0.15
CA PRO A 334 11.20 12.12 -1.48
C PRO A 334 11.67 13.02 -2.61
N SER A 335 11.84 14.32 -2.35
CA SER A 335 12.22 15.35 -3.32
C SER A 335 13.64 15.20 -3.86
N GLN A 336 14.48 14.39 -3.21
CA GLN A 336 15.85 14.08 -3.65
C GLN A 336 16.17 12.58 -3.53
N MET A 337 15.15 11.72 -3.53
CA MET A 337 15.32 10.27 -3.36
C MET A 337 15.91 9.62 -4.62
N GLU A 338 17.20 9.26 -4.56
CA GLU A 338 17.86 8.46 -5.59
C GLU A 338 17.30 7.02 -5.59
N VAL A 339 16.28 6.78 -6.40
CA VAL A 339 15.64 5.45 -6.57
C VAL A 339 16.70 4.38 -6.83
N SER A 340 17.62 4.61 -7.78
CA SER A 340 18.60 3.62 -8.21
C SER A 340 19.62 3.25 -7.12
N SER A 341 20.17 4.21 -6.38
CA SER A 341 21.14 3.91 -5.31
C SER A 341 20.46 3.31 -4.07
N THR A 342 19.20 3.66 -3.82
CA THR A 342 18.37 3.05 -2.77
C THR A 342 18.03 1.59 -3.09
N VAL A 343 17.61 1.29 -4.32
CA VAL A 343 17.37 -0.08 -4.81
C VAL A 343 18.66 -0.90 -4.83
N GLN A 344 19.79 -0.33 -5.22
CA GLN A 344 21.09 -1.03 -5.15
C GLN A 344 21.47 -1.37 -3.70
N THR A 345 21.17 -0.49 -2.73
CA THR A 345 21.35 -0.81 -1.30
C THR A 345 20.53 -2.05 -0.92
N LEU A 346 19.23 -2.09 -1.26
CA LEU A 346 18.37 -3.24 -0.96
C LEU A 346 18.85 -4.54 -1.62
N ARG A 347 19.39 -4.47 -2.84
CA ARG A 347 19.96 -5.63 -3.54
C ARG A 347 21.23 -6.15 -2.88
N ASN A 348 22.09 -5.26 -2.37
CA ASN A 348 23.24 -5.66 -1.58
C ASN A 348 22.81 -6.39 -0.29
N ILE A 349 21.78 -5.88 0.41
CA ILE A 349 21.23 -6.54 1.60
C ILE A 349 20.60 -7.89 1.23
N SER A 350 19.80 -7.98 0.15
CA SER A 350 19.14 -9.24 -0.22
C SER A 350 20.14 -10.32 -0.58
N ASN A 351 21.22 -9.98 -1.28
CA ASN A 351 22.27 -10.93 -1.62
C ASN A 351 23.00 -11.43 -0.36
N LEU A 352 23.37 -10.52 0.56
CA LEU A 352 23.97 -10.89 1.85
C LEU A 352 23.02 -11.76 2.69
N ALA A 353 21.73 -11.44 2.72
CA ALA A 353 20.71 -12.23 3.42
C ALA A 353 20.49 -13.60 2.77
N GLU A 354 20.66 -13.73 1.45
CA GLU A 354 20.61 -15.02 0.76
C GLU A 354 21.86 -15.87 1.07
N ASP A 355 23.06 -15.28 1.03
CA ASP A 355 24.33 -15.93 1.41
C ASP A 355 24.34 -16.37 2.90
N LYS A 356 23.62 -15.66 3.77
CA LYS A 356 23.43 -16.01 5.19
C LYS A 356 22.16 -16.80 5.47
N ALA A 357 21.33 -17.09 4.47
CA ALA A 357 20.02 -17.72 4.63
C ALA A 357 19.10 -17.03 5.68
N ASP A 358 19.24 -15.71 5.86
CA ASP A 358 18.36 -14.87 6.69
C ASP A 358 17.07 -14.54 5.92
N ILE A 359 16.18 -15.52 5.77
CA ILE A 359 15.04 -15.46 4.84
C ILE A 359 14.05 -14.34 5.25
N SER A 360 13.90 -14.09 6.55
CA SER A 360 13.14 -12.96 7.10
C SER A 360 13.68 -11.59 6.64
N VAL A 361 15.01 -11.42 6.61
CA VAL A 361 15.68 -10.19 6.14
C VAL A 361 15.49 -10.04 4.63
N TYR A 362 15.72 -11.11 3.85
CA TYR A 362 15.52 -11.12 2.40
C TYR A 362 14.09 -10.69 2.01
N THR A 363 13.09 -11.31 2.64
CA THR A 363 11.66 -11.05 2.37
C THR A 363 11.30 -9.60 2.67
N THR A 364 11.86 -9.03 3.74
CA THR A 364 11.70 -7.61 4.10
C THR A 364 12.35 -6.68 3.06
N CYS A 365 13.55 -7.01 2.56
CA CYS A 365 14.22 -6.24 1.51
C CYS A 365 13.37 -6.17 0.23
N LYS A 366 12.84 -7.32 -0.21
CA LYS A 366 12.00 -7.41 -1.41
C LYS A 366 10.66 -6.70 -1.26
N ALA A 367 10.06 -6.74 -0.08
CA ALA A 367 8.84 -5.96 0.20
C ALA A 367 9.09 -4.43 0.16
N LEU A 368 10.27 -3.96 0.58
CA LEU A 368 10.68 -2.56 0.45
C LEU A 368 11.08 -2.18 -1.00
N GLU A 369 11.73 -3.08 -1.75
CA GLU A 369 12.05 -2.90 -3.18
C GLU A 369 10.75 -2.68 -3.98
N ALA A 370 9.74 -3.54 -3.74
CA ALA A 370 8.40 -3.41 -4.31
C ALA A 370 7.74 -2.05 -3.96
N LEU A 371 7.84 -1.59 -2.71
CA LEU A 371 7.26 -0.31 -2.28
C LEU A 371 7.94 0.90 -2.96
N ILE A 372 9.27 0.86 -3.13
CA ILE A 372 10.03 1.91 -3.84
C ILE A 372 9.63 1.98 -5.32
N HIS A 373 9.51 0.83 -5.99
CA HIS A 373 9.06 0.78 -7.39
C HIS A 373 7.57 1.16 -7.55
N LEU A 374 6.71 0.84 -6.56
CA LEU A 374 5.32 1.30 -6.54
C LEU A 374 5.23 2.83 -6.43
N ARG A 375 6.14 3.48 -5.70
CA ARG A 375 6.18 4.94 -5.53
C ARG A 375 6.56 5.70 -6.81
N SER A 376 7.38 5.11 -7.67
CA SER A 376 7.82 5.76 -8.92
C SER A 376 6.79 5.60 -10.04
N THR A 377 6.42 6.69 -10.71
CA THR A 377 5.33 6.72 -11.71
C THR A 377 5.65 6.07 -13.07
N ASN A 378 6.90 5.66 -13.32
CA ASN A 378 7.25 4.99 -14.59
C ASN A 378 6.63 3.57 -14.70
N LEU A 379 6.15 3.22 -15.89
CA LEU A 379 5.52 1.94 -16.21
C LEU A 379 6.45 0.75 -15.98
N ASP A 380 7.74 0.89 -16.30
CA ASP A 380 8.75 -0.18 -16.10
C ASP A 380 8.83 -0.63 -14.64
N ASN A 381 8.60 0.30 -13.71
CA ASN A 381 8.60 -0.01 -12.28
C ASN A 381 7.40 -0.87 -11.85
N LEU A 382 6.30 -0.97 -12.61
CA LEU A 382 5.25 -1.96 -12.34
C LEU A 382 5.76 -3.40 -12.52
N LEU A 383 6.67 -3.64 -13.46
CA LEU A 383 7.27 -4.97 -13.66
C LEU A 383 8.24 -5.29 -12.51
N ALA A 384 9.15 -4.37 -12.19
CA ALA A 384 10.06 -4.53 -11.04
C ALA A 384 9.32 -4.69 -9.69
N THR A 385 8.17 -4.01 -9.52
CA THR A 385 7.30 -4.21 -8.34
C THR A 385 6.76 -5.65 -8.28
N ARG A 386 6.28 -6.18 -9.41
CA ARG A 386 5.72 -7.54 -9.49
C ARG A 386 6.79 -8.63 -9.33
N GLU A 387 7.99 -8.40 -9.87
CA GLU A 387 9.17 -9.26 -9.71
C GLU A 387 9.58 -9.35 -8.23
N ALA A 388 9.75 -8.21 -7.54
CA ALA A 388 10.08 -8.20 -6.12
C ALA A 388 9.01 -8.85 -5.23
N ILE A 389 7.71 -8.71 -5.56
CA ILE A 389 6.62 -9.42 -4.88
C ILE A 389 6.72 -10.95 -5.11
N ALA A 390 7.07 -11.38 -6.32
CA ALA A 390 7.23 -12.81 -6.65
C ALA A 390 8.42 -13.42 -5.90
N ASP A 391 9.58 -12.75 -5.87
CA ASP A 391 10.76 -13.16 -5.09
C ASP A 391 10.40 -13.34 -3.60
N ALA A 392 9.73 -12.34 -3.02
CA ALA A 392 9.32 -12.36 -1.62
C ALA A 392 8.39 -13.55 -1.32
N ARG A 393 7.35 -13.76 -2.14
CA ARG A 393 6.39 -14.87 -1.96
C ARG A 393 7.04 -16.24 -2.20
N ALA A 394 7.99 -16.36 -3.14
CA ALA A 394 8.73 -17.60 -3.37
C ALA A 394 9.57 -18.01 -2.16
N LYS A 395 10.26 -17.06 -1.52
CA LYS A 395 11.03 -17.31 -0.28
C LYS A 395 10.14 -17.52 0.94
N GLN A 396 9.03 -16.78 1.06
CA GLN A 396 8.04 -16.95 2.13
C GLN A 396 7.54 -18.40 2.24
N LEU A 397 7.26 -19.06 1.11
CA LEU A 397 6.76 -20.45 1.06
C LEU A 397 7.76 -21.49 1.60
N ALA A 398 9.05 -21.15 1.69
CA ALA A 398 10.07 -22.04 2.26
C ALA A 398 10.12 -22.01 3.80
N ILE A 399 9.53 -21.00 4.43
CA ILE A 399 9.62 -20.75 5.88
C ILE A 399 8.55 -21.56 6.63
N LYS A 400 8.96 -22.24 7.71
CA LYS A 400 8.05 -22.88 8.68
C LYS A 400 8.31 -22.31 10.07
N GLY A 401 7.26 -21.76 10.70
CA GLY A 401 7.29 -21.36 12.11
C GLY A 401 7.91 -19.99 12.44
N GLN A 402 8.08 -19.09 11.47
CA GLN A 402 8.42 -17.68 11.75
C GLN A 402 7.20 -16.78 11.49
N ASP A 403 6.99 -15.78 12.35
CA ASP A 403 5.91 -14.80 12.19
C ASP A 403 6.36 -13.57 11.38
N LEU A 404 6.11 -13.62 10.07
CA LEU A 404 6.31 -12.51 9.14
C LEU A 404 5.02 -11.73 8.84
N SER A 405 3.95 -11.88 9.64
CA SER A 405 2.61 -11.36 9.33
C SER A 405 2.58 -9.86 8.96
N PRO A 406 3.33 -8.95 9.61
CA PRO A 406 3.39 -7.53 9.20
C PRO A 406 4.01 -7.31 7.81
N VAL A 407 5.06 -8.05 7.46
CA VAL A 407 5.73 -7.97 6.14
C VAL A 407 4.84 -8.56 5.05
N ILE A 408 4.10 -9.63 5.36
CA ILE A 408 3.13 -10.25 4.44
C ILE A 408 1.96 -9.30 4.18
N ALA A 409 1.43 -8.65 5.23
CA ALA A 409 0.38 -7.64 5.06
C ALA A 409 0.87 -6.42 4.25
N MET A 410 2.13 -5.98 4.42
CA MET A 410 2.74 -4.97 3.55
C MET A 410 2.78 -5.43 2.09
N LEU A 411 3.21 -6.66 1.82
CA LEU A 411 3.23 -7.24 0.46
C LEU A 411 1.83 -7.31 -0.16
N ASP A 412 0.81 -7.74 0.57
CA ASP A 412 -0.56 -7.85 0.05
C ASP A 412 -1.19 -6.47 -0.22
N MET A 413 -0.90 -5.45 0.60
CA MET A 413 -1.29 -4.06 0.32
C MET A 413 -0.57 -3.48 -0.90
N VAL A 414 0.73 -3.70 -1.04
CA VAL A 414 1.54 -3.24 -2.19
C VAL A 414 1.11 -3.94 -3.47
N ASP A 415 0.81 -5.24 -3.44
CA ASP A 415 0.30 -6.02 -4.58
C ASP A 415 -1.10 -5.57 -5.01
N LEU A 416 -2.00 -5.30 -4.05
CA LEU A 416 -3.33 -4.75 -4.35
C LEU A 416 -3.23 -3.35 -4.99
N ALA A 417 -2.43 -2.45 -4.42
CA ALA A 417 -2.18 -1.12 -4.97
C ALA A 417 -1.51 -1.16 -6.36
N THR A 418 -0.59 -2.11 -6.58
CA THR A 418 0.02 -2.38 -7.88
C THR A 418 -1.02 -2.82 -8.90
N CYS A 419 -1.95 -3.69 -8.50
CA CYS A 419 -3.05 -4.14 -9.36
C CYS A 419 -3.97 -2.98 -9.75
N LEU A 420 -4.41 -2.16 -8.77
CA LEU A 420 -5.19 -0.95 -8.99
C LEU A 420 -4.51 0.02 -9.97
N ARG A 421 -3.21 0.30 -9.77
CA ARG A 421 -2.41 1.16 -10.66
C ARG A 421 -2.29 0.62 -12.09
N SER A 422 -2.23 -0.71 -12.23
CA SER A 422 -2.13 -1.38 -13.55
C SER A 422 -3.48 -1.57 -14.27
N GLY A 423 -4.62 -1.29 -13.62
CA GLY A 423 -5.95 -1.53 -14.20
C GLY A 423 -6.31 -3.01 -14.40
N ASP A 424 -5.64 -3.94 -13.73
CA ASP A 424 -5.97 -5.36 -13.80
C ASP A 424 -7.11 -5.69 -12.83
N PHE A 425 -8.33 -5.44 -13.28
CA PHE A 425 -9.55 -5.68 -12.52
C PHE A 425 -9.84 -7.18 -12.29
N GLY A 426 -9.22 -8.07 -13.06
CA GLY A 426 -9.42 -9.52 -12.98
C GLY A 426 -8.81 -10.13 -11.72
N GLN A 427 -7.61 -9.71 -11.34
CA GLN A 427 -6.91 -10.20 -10.15
C GLN A 427 -7.39 -9.56 -8.82
N LEU A 428 -8.11 -8.44 -8.88
CA LEU A 428 -8.60 -7.71 -7.68
C LEU A 428 -9.49 -8.53 -6.71
N PRO A 429 -10.27 -9.57 -7.07
CA PRO A 429 -11.05 -10.33 -6.08
C PRO A 429 -10.14 -11.15 -5.16
N GLU A 430 -9.16 -11.84 -5.76
CA GLU A 430 -8.19 -12.69 -5.07
C GLU A 430 -7.29 -11.85 -4.16
N LYS A 431 -6.70 -10.77 -4.68
CA LYS A 431 -5.81 -9.90 -3.90
C LYS A 431 -6.51 -9.18 -2.74
N LEU A 432 -7.79 -8.84 -2.91
CA LEU A 432 -8.60 -8.31 -1.82
C LEU A 432 -8.87 -9.37 -0.74
N SER A 433 -9.13 -10.62 -1.14
CA SER A 433 -9.28 -11.73 -0.19
C SER A 433 -8.00 -12.03 0.56
N ASN A 434 -6.84 -11.98 -0.10
CA ASN A 434 -5.53 -12.18 0.53
C ASN A 434 -5.25 -11.08 1.56
N LEU A 435 -5.58 -9.82 1.25
CA LEU A 435 -5.50 -8.71 2.20
C LEU A 435 -6.41 -8.92 3.43
N HIS A 436 -7.67 -9.34 3.23
CA HIS A 436 -8.59 -9.64 4.34
C HIS A 436 -8.06 -10.77 5.23
N ASN A 437 -7.61 -11.88 4.66
CA ASN A 437 -7.01 -12.98 5.43
C ASN A 437 -5.75 -12.54 6.21
N SER A 438 -4.90 -11.70 5.60
CA SER A 438 -3.70 -11.15 6.27
C SER A 438 -4.04 -10.17 7.40
N LEU A 439 -5.14 -9.41 7.29
CA LEU A 439 -5.62 -8.51 8.35
C LEU A 439 -6.31 -9.30 9.48
N ASP A 440 -7.33 -10.09 9.16
CA ASP A 440 -8.26 -10.68 10.12
C ASP A 440 -7.65 -11.89 10.86
N GLU A 441 -6.92 -12.77 10.15
CA GLU A 441 -6.34 -13.98 10.76
C GLU A 441 -4.91 -13.73 11.25
N ARG A 442 -4.03 -13.21 10.39
CA ARG A 442 -2.58 -13.20 10.63
C ARG A 442 -2.14 -12.09 11.60
N LEU A 443 -2.56 -10.86 11.36
CA LEU A 443 -2.15 -9.71 12.19
C LEU A 443 -2.76 -9.71 13.60
N HIS A 444 -3.92 -10.34 13.81
CA HIS A 444 -4.48 -10.56 15.14
C HIS A 444 -3.78 -11.68 15.92
N ALA A 445 -3.26 -12.72 15.24
CA ALA A 445 -2.49 -13.79 15.87
C ALA A 445 -0.97 -13.48 16.02
N SER A 446 -0.47 -12.46 15.33
CA SER A 446 0.95 -12.09 15.29
C SER A 446 1.52 -11.70 16.66
N SER A 447 2.64 -12.31 17.02
CA SER A 447 3.48 -11.98 18.19
C SER A 447 4.71 -11.14 17.84
N SER A 448 5.07 -11.09 16.54
CA SER A 448 6.12 -10.20 16.02
C SER A 448 5.69 -8.72 16.04
N MET A 449 4.39 -8.45 15.89
CA MET A 449 3.82 -7.11 15.98
C MET A 449 3.59 -6.69 17.44
N GLN A 450 4.08 -5.51 17.78
CA GLN A 450 3.67 -4.74 18.96
C GLN A 450 3.19 -3.37 18.50
N ASP A 451 2.60 -2.56 19.38
CA ASP A 451 2.15 -1.24 18.96
C ASP A 451 3.31 -0.37 18.49
N ASN A 452 3.07 0.32 17.37
CA ASN A 452 4.03 1.08 16.58
C ASN A 452 5.31 0.31 16.12
N THR A 453 5.41 -1.02 16.25
CA THR A 453 6.63 -1.77 15.88
C THR A 453 6.40 -3.18 15.35
N PHE A 454 7.29 -3.67 14.47
CA PHE A 454 7.41 -5.10 14.18
C PHE A 454 8.87 -5.57 14.21
N SER A 455 9.06 -6.89 14.35
CA SER A 455 10.38 -7.51 14.46
C SER A 455 10.69 -8.39 13.23
N VAL A 456 11.92 -8.31 12.71
CA VAL A 456 12.42 -9.15 11.62
C VAL A 456 13.54 -10.04 12.14
N LEU A 457 13.39 -11.34 11.98
CA LEU A 457 14.30 -12.33 12.53
C LEU A 457 15.62 -12.39 11.75
N ILE A 458 16.74 -12.54 12.47
CA ILE A 458 18.05 -12.87 11.91
C ILE A 458 18.31 -14.34 12.25
N ASP A 459 18.22 -15.20 11.25
CA ASP A 459 18.13 -16.65 11.43
C ASP A 459 19.45 -17.25 11.93
N GLN A 460 20.58 -16.77 11.42
CA GLN A 460 21.91 -17.16 11.94
C GLN A 460 22.35 -16.37 13.19
N GLY A 461 21.45 -15.58 13.82
CA GLY A 461 21.71 -14.88 15.08
C GLY A 461 21.84 -15.78 16.32
N ALA A 462 21.70 -17.10 16.17
CA ALA A 462 21.79 -18.08 17.25
C ALA A 462 23.23 -18.19 17.83
N GLY A 463 23.52 -17.39 18.86
CA GLY A 463 24.82 -17.30 19.52
C GLY A 463 25.53 -15.94 19.36
N GLY A 464 24.88 -14.95 18.74
CA GLY A 464 25.47 -13.63 18.51
C GLY A 464 25.85 -12.87 19.79
N LYS A 465 26.99 -12.18 19.79
CA LYS A 465 27.51 -11.34 20.89
C LYS A 465 26.71 -10.03 21.13
N LEU A 466 25.56 -9.87 20.48
CA LEU A 466 24.70 -8.70 20.56
C LEU A 466 24.08 -8.59 21.97
N THR A 467 24.20 -7.44 22.62
CA THR A 467 23.55 -7.22 23.92
C THR A 467 22.14 -6.67 23.73
N THR A 468 21.31 -6.75 24.77
CA THR A 468 19.96 -6.16 24.79
C THR A 468 19.96 -4.63 24.86
N SER A 469 21.13 -3.99 24.95
CA SER A 469 21.29 -2.57 25.26
C SER A 469 21.31 -1.64 24.03
N THR A 470 20.75 -2.06 22.90
CA THR A 470 20.87 -1.38 21.60
C THR A 470 19.82 -0.28 21.35
N SER A 471 19.29 0.32 22.43
CA SER A 471 18.23 1.35 22.39
C SER A 471 17.01 0.99 21.52
N GLY A 472 16.64 -0.29 21.50
CA GLY A 472 15.48 -0.77 20.74
C GLY A 472 15.74 -1.08 19.26
N ILE A 473 16.96 -0.92 18.74
CA ILE A 473 17.32 -1.32 17.37
C ILE A 473 17.21 -2.85 17.20
N PHE A 474 17.65 -3.60 18.22
CA PHE A 474 17.55 -5.07 18.24
C PHE A 474 16.79 -5.59 19.46
N ARG A 475 16.15 -6.74 19.29
CA ARG A 475 15.42 -7.50 20.31
C ARG A 475 15.81 -8.97 20.24
N ARG A 476 15.73 -9.70 21.36
CA ARG A 476 15.87 -11.16 21.38
C ARG A 476 14.50 -11.83 21.22
N SER A 477 14.44 -12.85 20.37
CA SER A 477 13.30 -13.77 20.25
C SER A 477 13.19 -14.66 21.50
N SER A 478 12.06 -15.38 21.67
CA SER A 478 11.90 -16.47 22.64
C SER A 478 13.04 -17.48 22.58
N ASP A 479 13.55 -17.72 21.37
CA ASP A 479 14.56 -18.73 21.06
C ASP A 479 15.99 -18.19 21.24
N GLY A 480 16.15 -17.00 21.80
CA GLY A 480 17.45 -16.32 21.96
C GLY A 480 18.06 -15.76 20.66
N ARG A 481 17.45 -15.97 19.50
CA ARG A 481 17.88 -15.37 18.23
C ARG A 481 17.72 -13.84 18.22
N ASP A 482 18.59 -13.15 17.49
CA ASP A 482 18.50 -11.71 17.29
C ASP A 482 17.40 -11.33 16.29
N MET A 483 16.73 -10.21 16.54
CA MET A 483 15.72 -9.62 15.67
C MET A 483 15.99 -8.13 15.50
N LEU A 484 15.88 -7.62 14.27
CA LEU A 484 15.91 -6.20 13.96
C LEU A 484 14.50 -5.61 14.14
N VAL A 485 14.37 -4.46 14.79
CA VAL A 485 13.07 -3.82 15.07
C VAL A 485 12.84 -2.63 14.14
N PHE A 486 11.63 -2.54 13.59
CA PHE A 486 11.20 -1.45 12.72
C PHE A 486 10.04 -0.68 13.35
N SER A 487 10.11 0.66 13.35
CA SER A 487 8.95 1.53 13.61
C SER A 487 7.91 1.37 12.49
N TRP A 488 6.63 1.28 12.86
CA TRP A 488 5.54 0.95 11.95
C TRP A 488 4.19 1.49 12.45
N LEU A 489 3.12 1.20 11.73
CA LEU A 489 1.74 1.52 12.14
C LEU A 489 1.28 0.62 13.29
N ALA A 490 0.50 1.15 14.22
CA ALA A 490 -0.24 0.35 15.21
C ALA A 490 -1.27 -0.57 14.53
N ARG A 491 -1.75 -1.61 15.23
CA ARG A 491 -2.67 -2.60 14.65
C ARG A 491 -3.96 -1.96 14.12
N GLY A 492 -4.59 -1.06 14.88
CA GLY A 492 -5.83 -0.38 14.44
C GLY A 492 -5.63 0.58 13.25
N ASP A 493 -4.47 1.21 13.16
CA ASP A 493 -4.09 2.07 12.02
C ASP A 493 -3.84 1.24 10.74
N LEU A 494 -3.24 0.06 10.89
CA LEU A 494 -3.03 -0.91 9.82
C LEU A 494 -4.37 -1.49 9.31
N SER A 495 -5.30 -1.82 10.22
CA SER A 495 -6.67 -2.22 9.86
C SER A 495 -7.42 -1.10 9.13
N ALA A 496 -7.29 0.16 9.56
CA ALA A 496 -7.90 1.30 8.89
C ALA A 496 -7.39 1.50 7.45
N LEU A 497 -6.07 1.37 7.23
CA LEU A 497 -5.46 1.39 5.90
C LEU A 497 -5.98 0.24 5.02
N GLY A 498 -6.13 -0.96 5.58
CA GLY A 498 -6.73 -2.12 4.93
C GLY A 498 -8.18 -1.89 4.50
N TYR A 499 -9.00 -1.28 5.36
CA TYR A 499 -10.38 -0.90 5.03
C TYR A 499 -10.45 0.22 3.98
N PHE A 500 -9.54 1.19 4.00
CA PHE A 500 -9.43 2.22 2.96
C PHE A 500 -9.12 1.64 1.57
N LEU A 501 -8.14 0.73 1.48
CA LEU A 501 -7.82 0.01 0.24
C LEU A 501 -8.98 -0.89 -0.22
N SER A 502 -9.72 -1.48 0.72
CA SER A 502 -10.94 -2.25 0.43
C SER A 502 -12.07 -1.38 -0.14
N GLY A 503 -12.22 -0.16 0.38
CA GLY A 503 -13.12 0.87 -0.15
C GLY A 503 -12.78 1.22 -1.59
N ILE A 504 -11.55 1.66 -1.86
CA ILE A 504 -11.10 2.00 -3.22
C ILE A 504 -11.28 0.81 -4.19
N THR A 505 -10.88 -0.40 -3.78
CA THR A 505 -10.98 -1.61 -4.62
C THR A 505 -12.41 -1.96 -4.98
N THR A 506 -13.37 -1.78 -4.06
CA THR A 506 -14.78 -2.07 -4.35
C THR A 506 -15.51 -0.93 -5.06
N PHE A 507 -15.04 0.32 -4.92
CA PHE A 507 -15.49 1.46 -5.72
C PHE A 507 -15.05 1.33 -7.19
N MET A 508 -13.77 1.04 -7.43
CA MET A 508 -13.20 0.86 -8.78
C MET A 508 -13.84 -0.29 -9.57
N LYS A 509 -14.36 -1.31 -8.89
CA LYS A 509 -15.12 -2.42 -9.52
C LYS A 509 -16.55 -2.05 -9.96
N GLN A 510 -17.04 -0.85 -9.61
CA GLN A 510 -18.39 -0.37 -9.94
C GLN A 510 -19.49 -1.43 -9.71
N SER A 511 -19.49 -2.04 -8.52
CA SER A 511 -20.58 -2.94 -8.11
C SER A 511 -21.92 -2.20 -8.13
N GLU A 512 -23.00 -2.89 -8.50
CA GLU A 512 -24.35 -2.32 -8.68
C GLU A 512 -24.93 -1.63 -7.44
N SER A 513 -24.28 -1.76 -6.28
CA SER A 513 -24.49 -0.92 -5.11
C SER A 513 -23.17 -0.34 -4.59
N PHE A 514 -22.98 0.97 -4.78
CA PHE A 514 -21.90 1.76 -4.18
C PHE A 514 -21.96 1.84 -2.63
N THR A 515 -22.98 1.25 -1.99
CA THR A 515 -23.03 1.15 -0.51
C THR A 515 -21.93 0.28 0.08
N LYS A 516 -21.31 -0.63 -0.69
CA LYS A 516 -20.21 -1.48 -0.20
C LYS A 516 -18.91 -0.70 0.06
N PRO A 517 -18.35 0.10 -0.89
CA PRO A 517 -17.17 0.91 -0.60
C PRO A 517 -17.41 1.95 0.49
N GLU A 518 -18.59 2.57 0.54
CA GLU A 518 -18.96 3.52 1.61
C GLU A 518 -18.88 2.87 3.00
N LYS A 519 -19.40 1.65 3.17
CA LYS A 519 -19.32 0.89 4.44
C LYS A 519 -17.89 0.63 4.88
N TYR A 520 -17.00 0.24 3.97
CA TYR A 520 -15.58 0.04 4.30
C TYR A 520 -14.89 1.36 4.71
N LEU A 521 -15.16 2.46 4.02
CA LEU A 521 -14.60 3.78 4.35
C LEU A 521 -15.12 4.30 5.72
N ARG A 522 -16.40 4.08 6.04
CA ARG A 522 -16.94 4.40 7.37
C ARG A 522 -16.36 3.51 8.47
N GLU A 523 -16.10 2.23 8.20
CA GLU A 523 -15.44 1.33 9.15
C GLU A 523 -13.97 1.72 9.36
N ALA A 524 -13.24 2.17 8.32
CA ALA A 524 -11.89 2.71 8.47
C ALA A 524 -11.84 3.88 9.46
N LEU A 525 -12.74 4.87 9.33
CA LEU A 525 -12.86 5.98 10.28
C LEU A 525 -13.18 5.52 11.71
N LYS A 526 -13.99 4.45 11.85
CA LYS A 526 -14.31 3.84 13.15
C LYS A 526 -13.08 3.17 13.78
N GLN A 527 -12.30 2.42 13.01
CA GLN A 527 -11.04 1.82 13.48
C GLN A 527 -10.02 2.88 13.91
N MET A 528 -9.87 3.97 13.15
CA MET A 528 -8.99 5.09 13.52
C MET A 528 -9.43 5.77 14.83
N ARG A 529 -10.74 5.97 15.03
CA ARG A 529 -11.28 6.55 16.27
C ARG A 529 -11.05 5.64 17.48
N LEU A 530 -11.23 4.32 17.33
CA LEU A 530 -10.88 3.35 18.37
C LEU A 530 -9.36 3.39 18.66
N SER A 531 -8.53 3.43 17.62
CA SER A 531 -7.07 3.46 17.76
C SER A 531 -6.50 4.78 18.30
N ARG A 532 -7.25 5.90 18.22
CA ARG A 532 -7.01 7.16 18.95
C ARG A 532 -7.50 7.13 20.41
N GLN A 533 -8.49 6.30 20.73
CA GLN A 533 -9.04 6.15 22.08
C GLN A 533 -8.26 5.14 22.93
N ASP A 534 -7.41 4.32 22.31
CA ASP A 534 -6.53 3.40 23.03
C ASP A 534 -5.44 4.17 23.79
N LYS A 535 -5.51 4.10 25.13
CA LYS A 535 -4.59 4.77 26.07
C LYS A 535 -3.50 3.83 26.60
N THR A 536 -3.39 2.60 26.11
CA THR A 536 -2.46 1.60 26.67
C THR A 536 -1.00 1.85 26.29
N GLY A 537 -0.74 2.53 25.17
CA GLY A 537 0.60 2.80 24.67
C GLY A 537 1.35 3.93 25.39
N GLN A 538 2.23 3.58 26.34
CA GLN A 538 3.23 4.50 26.88
C GLN A 538 4.14 5.01 25.75
N THR A 539 4.02 6.27 25.37
CA THR A 539 4.69 6.85 24.20
C THR A 539 5.11 8.29 24.43
N SER A 540 6.15 8.73 23.70
CA SER A 540 6.59 10.12 23.69
C SER A 540 5.63 11.02 22.90
N ILE A 541 5.60 12.31 23.22
CA ILE A 541 4.79 13.30 22.49
C ILE A 541 5.15 13.33 21.00
N PRO A 542 6.41 13.47 20.57
CA PRO A 542 6.73 13.54 19.13
C PRO A 542 6.37 12.27 18.34
N GLU A 543 6.37 11.08 18.95
CA GLU A 543 5.89 9.87 18.28
C GLU A 543 4.36 9.85 18.17
N THR A 544 3.67 10.36 19.20
CA THR A 544 2.22 10.57 19.17
C THR A 544 1.83 11.61 18.10
N GLU A 545 2.55 12.73 18.01
CA GLU A 545 2.31 13.79 17.01
C GLU A 545 2.49 13.28 15.58
N LYS A 546 3.54 12.49 15.29
CA LYS A 546 3.70 11.81 13.99
C LYS A 546 2.51 10.90 13.67
N ARG A 547 2.06 10.11 14.65
CA ARG A 547 0.93 9.19 14.51
C ARG A 547 -0.38 9.94 14.25
N ILE A 548 -0.63 11.04 14.96
CA ILE A 548 -1.76 11.95 14.73
C ILE A 548 -1.69 12.53 13.31
N GLY A 549 -0.54 13.02 12.86
CA GLY A 549 -0.36 13.58 11.51
C GLY A 549 -0.56 12.56 10.39
N TRP A 550 -0.08 11.32 10.57
CA TRP A 550 -0.33 10.22 9.64
C TRP A 550 -1.82 9.85 9.60
N GLN A 551 -2.48 9.75 10.76
CA GLN A 551 -3.92 9.48 10.83
C GLN A 551 -4.74 10.62 10.21
N ALA A 552 -4.39 11.89 10.44
CA ALA A 552 -5.07 13.03 9.82
C ALA A 552 -4.94 12.98 8.28
N SER A 553 -3.77 12.57 7.77
CA SER A 553 -3.54 12.36 6.34
C SER A 553 -4.44 11.25 5.77
N LEU A 554 -4.54 10.09 6.44
CA LEU A 554 -5.42 9.01 6.03
C LEU A 554 -6.91 9.40 6.14
N GLU A 555 -7.29 10.13 7.18
CA GLU A 555 -8.66 10.63 7.40
C GLU A 555 -9.06 11.57 6.26
N TRP A 556 -8.18 12.50 5.86
CA TRP A 556 -8.38 13.37 4.70
C TRP A 556 -8.60 12.58 3.40
N PHE A 557 -7.77 11.56 3.12
CA PHE A 557 -7.96 10.71 1.94
C PHE A 557 -9.25 9.87 1.99
N ILE A 558 -9.70 9.43 3.17
CA ILE A 558 -10.99 8.75 3.32
C ILE A 558 -12.15 9.70 3.04
N GLN A 559 -12.12 10.93 3.57
CA GLN A 559 -13.15 11.95 3.29
C GLN A 559 -13.19 12.32 1.80
N LEU A 560 -12.04 12.42 1.13
CA LEU A 560 -11.97 12.64 -0.33
C LEU A 560 -12.68 11.52 -1.11
N GLN A 561 -12.45 10.26 -0.77
CA GLN A 561 -13.12 9.12 -1.41
C GLN A 561 -14.63 9.08 -1.11
N LEU A 562 -15.05 9.43 0.11
CA LEU A 562 -16.47 9.57 0.46
C LEU A 562 -17.15 10.69 -0.35
N ALA A 563 -16.48 11.83 -0.57
CA ALA A 563 -17.02 12.91 -1.40
C ALA A 563 -17.18 12.50 -2.87
N PHE A 564 -16.22 11.76 -3.43
CA PHE A 564 -16.37 11.17 -4.78
C PHE A 564 -17.54 10.18 -4.86
N ILE A 565 -17.78 9.37 -3.82
CA ILE A 565 -18.93 8.47 -3.73
C ILE A 565 -20.26 9.26 -3.66
N SER A 566 -20.35 10.31 -2.83
CA SER A 566 -21.54 11.19 -2.79
C SER A 566 -21.81 11.87 -4.13
N CYS A 567 -20.79 12.37 -4.84
CA CYS A 567 -20.93 12.91 -6.20
C CYS A 567 -21.43 11.85 -7.19
N THR A 568 -20.89 10.63 -7.11
CA THR A 568 -21.31 9.48 -7.94
C THR A 568 -22.77 9.07 -7.69
N HIS A 569 -23.29 9.36 -6.49
CA HIS A 569 -24.69 9.16 -6.09
C HIS A 569 -25.61 10.36 -6.35
N ARG A 570 -25.07 11.53 -6.73
CA ARG A 570 -25.76 12.84 -6.70
C ARG A 570 -26.25 13.29 -5.32
N ASP A 571 -25.62 12.82 -4.25
CA ASP A 571 -25.72 13.43 -2.92
C ASP A 571 -24.86 14.70 -2.89
N TRP A 572 -25.27 15.72 -3.65
CA TRP A 572 -24.52 16.96 -3.77
C TRP A 572 -24.41 17.72 -2.45
N HIS A 573 -25.41 17.60 -1.57
CA HIS A 573 -25.39 18.18 -0.23
C HIS A 573 -24.37 17.47 0.70
N GLY A 574 -24.31 16.14 0.69
CA GLY A 574 -23.26 15.40 1.40
C GLY A 574 -21.87 15.61 0.80
N ALA A 575 -21.77 15.77 -0.52
CA ALA A 575 -20.54 16.17 -1.19
C ALA A 575 -20.08 17.56 -0.74
N GLN A 576 -20.95 18.58 -0.77
CA GLN A 576 -20.66 19.93 -0.27
C GLN A 576 -20.24 19.91 1.20
N LYS A 577 -20.97 19.20 2.08
CA LYS A 577 -20.63 19.08 3.50
C LYS A 577 -19.24 18.46 3.72
N THR A 578 -18.89 17.43 2.94
CA THR A 578 -17.58 16.77 3.01
C THR A 578 -16.48 17.66 2.41
N LEU A 579 -16.79 18.40 1.36
CA LEU A 579 -15.91 19.38 0.71
C LEU A 579 -15.57 20.57 1.62
N THR A 580 -16.50 21.07 2.44
CA THR A 580 -16.21 22.09 3.46
C THR A 580 -15.19 21.55 4.47
N HIS A 581 -15.43 20.38 5.06
CA HIS A 581 -14.46 19.75 5.98
C HIS A 581 -13.08 19.53 5.33
N LEU A 582 -13.03 19.16 4.04
CA LEU A 582 -11.77 19.01 3.29
C LEU A 582 -11.04 20.34 3.06
N LYS A 583 -11.78 21.46 2.93
CA LYS A 583 -11.24 22.83 2.84
C LYS A 583 -10.73 23.30 4.20
N ASP A 584 -11.52 23.15 5.25
CA ASP A 584 -11.17 23.56 6.63
C ASP A 584 -9.87 22.86 7.09
N THR A 585 -9.78 21.54 6.88
CA THR A 585 -8.58 20.74 7.18
C THR A 585 -7.36 21.18 6.37
N LEU A 586 -7.57 21.69 5.14
CA LEU A 586 -6.48 22.14 4.27
C LEU A 586 -5.94 23.52 4.67
N SER A 587 -6.76 24.38 5.29
CA SER A 587 -6.30 25.65 5.89
C SER A 587 -5.47 25.45 7.17
N ASP A 588 -5.76 24.40 7.96
CA ASP A 588 -5.03 24.12 9.19
C ASP A 588 -3.62 23.52 8.95
N VAL A 589 -3.46 22.72 7.89
CA VAL A 589 -2.20 22.00 7.58
C VAL A 589 -1.21 22.92 6.85
N SER A 590 -0.53 23.75 7.65
CA SER A 590 0.46 24.75 7.23
C SER A 590 1.84 24.21 6.81
N THR A 591 1.95 22.93 6.43
CA THR A 591 3.23 22.23 6.18
C THR A 591 3.27 21.38 4.90
N GLN A 592 4.02 21.87 3.91
CA GLN A 592 4.65 21.18 2.75
C GLN A 592 3.85 20.13 1.93
N ASN A 593 3.86 20.28 0.60
CA ASN A 593 3.17 19.43 -0.41
C ASN A 593 1.64 19.59 -0.50
N THR A 594 1.11 20.76 -0.15
CA THR A 594 -0.31 21.13 -0.23
C THR A 594 -0.90 21.12 -1.66
N GLU A 595 -0.07 21.13 -2.72
CA GLU A 595 -0.50 21.30 -4.11
C GLU A 595 -1.49 20.25 -4.63
N LEU A 596 -1.21 18.95 -4.41
CA LEU A 596 -2.07 17.87 -4.90
C LEU A 596 -3.38 17.78 -4.10
N PRO A 597 -3.39 17.88 -2.75
CA PRO A 597 -4.62 18.06 -1.97
C PRO A 597 -5.48 19.24 -2.44
N LEU A 598 -4.86 20.39 -2.73
CA LEU A 598 -5.55 21.56 -3.26
C LEU A 598 -6.20 21.27 -4.63
N GLN A 599 -5.47 20.66 -5.56
CA GLN A 599 -6.00 20.28 -6.88
C GLN A 599 -7.21 19.34 -6.78
N PHE A 600 -7.17 18.34 -5.88
CA PHE A 600 -8.32 17.47 -5.62
C PHE A 600 -9.53 18.26 -5.09
N VAL A 601 -9.34 19.19 -4.15
CA VAL A 601 -10.41 20.03 -3.58
C VAL A 601 -10.98 21.01 -4.61
N THR A 602 -10.14 21.62 -5.45
CA THR A 602 -10.59 22.51 -6.54
C THR A 602 -11.40 21.72 -7.58
N TYR A 603 -10.90 20.57 -8.04
CA TYR A 603 -11.61 19.72 -9.01
C TYR A 603 -12.95 19.21 -8.45
N LEU A 604 -12.98 18.77 -7.20
CA LEU A 604 -14.20 18.33 -6.51
C LEU A 604 -15.22 19.47 -6.34
N THR A 605 -14.77 20.71 -6.14
CA THR A 605 -15.64 21.89 -6.13
C THR A 605 -16.28 22.10 -7.52
N GLY A 606 -15.46 22.15 -8.58
CA GLY A 606 -15.98 22.35 -9.95
C GLY A 606 -16.94 21.25 -10.40
N MET A 607 -16.66 19.99 -10.03
CA MET A 607 -17.55 18.85 -10.30
C MET A 607 -18.87 18.92 -9.52
N THR A 608 -18.87 19.50 -8.33
CA THR A 608 -20.07 19.68 -7.50
C THR A 608 -20.96 20.78 -8.09
N GLU A 609 -20.38 21.92 -8.46
CA GLU A 609 -21.13 23.02 -9.10
C GLU A 609 -21.67 22.61 -10.50
N GLN A 610 -20.89 21.87 -11.27
CA GLN A 610 -21.37 21.26 -12.52
C GLN A 610 -22.51 20.25 -12.29
N GLY A 611 -22.47 19.52 -11.17
CA GLY A 611 -23.49 18.56 -10.76
C GLY A 611 -24.82 19.20 -10.33
N LEU A 612 -24.76 20.41 -9.77
CA LEU A 612 -25.90 21.25 -9.40
C LEU A 612 -26.48 22.02 -10.60
N GLY A 613 -25.67 22.29 -11.62
CA GLY A 613 -26.05 23.04 -12.83
C GLY A 613 -25.47 24.46 -12.91
N ASN A 614 -24.59 24.83 -11.98
CA ASN A 614 -23.91 26.13 -11.92
C ASN A 614 -22.72 26.15 -12.91
N LEU A 615 -23.02 26.08 -14.21
CA LEU A 615 -22.02 25.81 -15.26
C LEU A 615 -20.95 26.89 -15.39
N ASP A 616 -21.30 28.18 -15.22
CA ASP A 616 -20.34 29.29 -15.29
C ASP A 616 -19.33 29.28 -14.14
N GLU A 617 -19.79 28.98 -12.92
CA GLU A 617 -18.93 28.84 -11.75
C GLU A 617 -18.04 27.59 -11.86
N ALA A 618 -18.60 26.46 -12.29
CA ALA A 618 -17.84 25.24 -12.59
C ALA A 618 -16.75 25.47 -13.64
N LEU A 619 -17.07 26.18 -14.74
CA LEU A 619 -16.12 26.56 -15.79
C LEU A 619 -14.99 27.42 -15.22
N THR A 620 -15.32 28.43 -14.41
CA THR A 620 -14.36 29.32 -13.73
C THR A 620 -13.42 28.51 -12.82
N ILE A 621 -13.96 27.54 -12.06
CA ILE A 621 -13.17 26.68 -11.17
C ILE A 621 -12.24 25.76 -11.97
N TYR A 622 -12.71 25.12 -13.06
CA TYR A 622 -11.86 24.27 -13.90
C TYR A 622 -10.79 25.05 -14.68
N GLN A 623 -10.96 26.35 -14.89
CA GLN A 623 -9.98 27.26 -15.50
C GLN A 623 -8.93 27.80 -14.49
N SER A 624 -9.00 27.39 -13.22
CA SER A 624 -8.03 27.81 -12.21
C SER A 624 -6.58 27.41 -12.54
N PRO A 625 -5.56 28.20 -12.12
CA PRO A 625 -4.16 27.92 -12.45
C PRO A 625 -3.63 26.56 -11.97
N CYS A 626 -4.19 25.97 -10.92
CA CYS A 626 -3.79 24.65 -10.43
C CYS A 626 -4.32 23.49 -11.30
N LEU A 627 -5.44 23.69 -12.01
CA LEU A 627 -6.11 22.72 -12.88
C LEU A 627 -5.83 22.93 -14.38
N THR A 628 -5.12 23.99 -14.74
CA THR A 628 -4.70 24.30 -16.12
C THR A 628 -3.69 23.26 -16.62
N LEU A 629 -3.72 22.94 -17.92
CA LEU A 629 -2.78 21.99 -18.54
C LEU A 629 -1.32 22.50 -18.46
N PRO A 630 -0.34 21.62 -18.16
CA PRO A 630 1.08 21.95 -18.24
C PRO A 630 1.59 21.85 -19.69
N ASP A 631 2.75 22.47 -19.97
CA ASP A 631 3.49 22.23 -21.21
C ASP A 631 3.80 20.72 -21.38
N GLU A 632 3.81 20.23 -22.62
CA GLU A 632 4.07 18.81 -22.94
C GLU A 632 5.36 18.29 -22.29
N SER A 633 6.40 19.12 -22.20
CA SER A 633 7.70 18.81 -21.61
C SER A 633 7.69 18.61 -20.08
N LYS A 634 6.60 18.98 -19.42
CA LYS A 634 6.40 18.87 -17.96
C LYS A 634 5.39 17.78 -17.59
N SER A 635 4.53 17.36 -18.52
CA SER A 635 3.49 16.37 -18.30
C SER A 635 4.06 14.95 -18.19
N ARG A 636 3.65 14.20 -17.16
CA ARG A 636 4.04 12.79 -16.98
C ARG A 636 2.78 11.92 -17.08
N PRO A 637 2.64 11.03 -18.08
CA PRO A 637 1.43 10.21 -18.21
C PRO A 637 1.19 9.33 -16.98
N GLY A 638 -0.01 9.40 -16.39
CA GLY A 638 -0.34 8.67 -15.16
C GLY A 638 0.17 9.30 -13.85
N ASP A 639 0.65 10.54 -13.88
CA ASP A 639 0.84 11.37 -12.67
C ASP A 639 -0.50 11.96 -12.20
N PRO A 640 -0.92 11.81 -10.92
CA PRO A 640 -2.22 12.26 -10.45
C PRO A 640 -2.53 13.75 -10.68
N ALA A 641 -1.54 14.63 -10.59
CA ALA A 641 -1.73 16.06 -10.87
C ALA A 641 -1.97 16.31 -12.36
N SER A 642 -1.27 15.59 -13.23
CA SER A 642 -1.45 15.61 -14.68
C SER A 642 -2.82 15.02 -15.09
N ASP A 643 -3.23 13.89 -14.53
CA ASP A 643 -4.56 13.27 -14.72
C ASP A 643 -5.70 14.23 -14.32
N LEU A 644 -5.60 14.94 -13.18
CA LEU A 644 -6.61 15.92 -12.74
C LEU A 644 -6.74 17.11 -13.70
N ARG A 645 -5.65 17.64 -14.25
CA ARG A 645 -5.66 18.74 -15.22
C ARG A 645 -6.28 18.32 -16.55
N ILE A 646 -5.99 17.10 -17.00
CA ILE A 646 -6.61 16.47 -18.17
C ILE A 646 -8.13 16.32 -17.95
N LEU A 647 -8.56 15.79 -16.80
CA LEU A 647 -9.98 15.64 -16.46
C LEU A 647 -10.71 16.99 -16.37
N SER A 648 -10.09 17.99 -15.75
CA SER A 648 -10.62 19.36 -15.68
C SER A 648 -10.84 19.95 -17.07
N SER A 649 -9.88 19.77 -17.98
CA SER A 649 -9.94 20.27 -19.35
C SER A 649 -10.98 19.51 -20.20
N ILE A 650 -11.17 18.22 -19.97
CA ILE A 650 -12.26 17.42 -20.55
C ILE A 650 -13.62 17.91 -20.03
N ALA A 651 -13.74 18.28 -18.75
CA ALA A 651 -14.95 18.86 -18.18
C ALA A 651 -15.26 20.26 -18.75
N GLN A 652 -14.24 21.12 -18.93
CA GLN A 652 -14.40 22.38 -19.66
C GLN A 652 -14.94 22.15 -21.08
N LEU A 653 -14.36 21.20 -21.84
CA LEU A 653 -14.84 20.91 -23.20
C LEU A 653 -16.31 20.47 -23.23
N PHE A 654 -16.80 19.71 -22.25
CA PHE A 654 -18.22 19.35 -22.15
C PHE A 654 -19.14 20.57 -21.93
N ILE A 655 -18.69 21.60 -21.19
CA ILE A 655 -19.45 22.84 -20.97
C ILE A 655 -19.40 23.74 -22.21
N LEU A 656 -18.19 23.97 -22.74
CA LEU A 656 -17.95 24.87 -23.87
C LEU A 656 -18.54 24.39 -25.20
N GLN A 657 -18.91 23.10 -25.30
CA GLN A 657 -19.26 22.43 -26.55
C GLN A 657 -20.52 22.97 -27.24
N HIS A 658 -21.43 23.63 -26.52
CA HIS A 658 -22.72 24.01 -27.08
C HIS A 658 -22.56 25.10 -28.17
N PRO A 659 -23.21 25.00 -29.35
CA PRO A 659 -23.01 25.97 -30.43
C PRO A 659 -23.41 27.41 -30.07
N ALA A 660 -24.32 27.59 -29.11
CA ALA A 660 -24.73 28.90 -28.59
C ALA A 660 -23.80 29.45 -27.49
N HIS A 661 -22.81 28.69 -27.03
CA HIS A 661 -21.92 29.13 -25.95
C HIS A 661 -20.90 30.17 -26.45
N PRO A 662 -20.75 31.36 -25.82
CA PRO A 662 -19.91 32.45 -26.33
C PRO A 662 -18.44 32.05 -26.60
N HIS A 663 -17.91 31.11 -25.81
CA HIS A 663 -16.52 30.66 -25.88
C HIS A 663 -16.33 29.34 -26.68
N ASN A 664 -17.31 28.93 -27.51
CA ASN A 664 -17.22 27.69 -28.31
C ASN A 664 -15.99 27.66 -29.26
N SER A 665 -15.49 28.84 -29.66
CA SER A 665 -14.26 29.01 -30.45
C SER A 665 -12.99 28.48 -29.77
N LEU A 666 -12.99 28.29 -28.45
CA LEU A 666 -11.86 27.71 -27.70
C LEU A 666 -11.81 26.17 -27.77
N CYS A 667 -12.93 25.51 -28.08
CA CYS A 667 -13.01 24.04 -28.17
C CYS A 667 -11.94 23.40 -29.08
N PRO A 668 -11.71 23.83 -30.33
CA PRO A 668 -10.68 23.23 -31.18
C PRO A 668 -9.26 23.43 -30.64
N ILE A 669 -8.98 24.54 -29.96
CA ILE A 669 -7.66 24.84 -29.37
C ILE A 669 -7.39 23.88 -28.20
N LEU A 670 -8.35 23.76 -27.28
CA LEU A 670 -8.23 22.89 -26.11
C LEU A 670 -8.22 21.40 -26.49
N LEU A 671 -8.97 21.00 -27.52
CA LEU A 671 -8.93 19.64 -28.08
C LEU A 671 -7.56 19.32 -28.70
N ALA A 672 -6.95 20.26 -29.43
CA ALA A 672 -5.61 20.09 -29.99
C ALA A 672 -4.54 19.90 -28.90
N ALA A 673 -4.62 20.68 -27.80
CA ALA A 673 -3.73 20.54 -26.65
C ALA A 673 -3.93 19.21 -25.88
N LEU A 674 -5.17 18.71 -25.79
CA LEU A 674 -5.46 17.44 -25.11
C LEU A 674 -5.08 16.20 -25.93
N GLN A 675 -5.14 16.26 -27.27
CA GLN A 675 -4.89 15.11 -28.14
C GLN A 675 -3.56 14.37 -27.86
N PRO A 676 -2.38 15.01 -27.76
CA PRO A 676 -1.12 14.33 -27.49
C PRO A 676 -1.12 13.64 -26.12
N LEU A 677 -1.66 14.29 -25.09
CA LEU A 677 -1.73 13.77 -23.72
C LEU A 677 -2.69 12.58 -23.59
N CYS A 678 -3.86 12.66 -24.23
CA CYS A 678 -4.94 11.69 -24.02
C CYS A 678 -4.82 10.44 -24.91
N LYS A 679 -4.34 10.56 -26.16
CA LYS A 679 -4.42 9.49 -27.18
C LYS A 679 -3.79 8.15 -26.76
N HIS A 680 -2.66 8.22 -26.04
CA HIS A 680 -1.88 7.07 -25.58
C HIS A 680 -1.83 6.95 -24.04
N HIS A 681 -2.73 7.61 -23.33
CA HIS A 681 -2.72 7.67 -21.86
C HIS A 681 -2.87 6.28 -21.21
N PRO A 682 -2.12 5.94 -20.13
CA PRO A 682 -2.23 4.62 -19.49
C PRO A 682 -3.64 4.34 -18.94
N ASN A 683 -4.32 5.36 -18.39
CA ASN A 683 -5.68 5.22 -17.90
C ASN A 683 -6.70 5.12 -19.06
N LEU A 684 -7.28 3.93 -19.26
CA LEU A 684 -8.26 3.66 -20.31
C LEU A 684 -9.53 4.50 -20.20
N ASN A 685 -9.92 4.93 -18.99
CA ASN A 685 -11.10 5.79 -18.80
C ASN A 685 -10.87 7.20 -19.36
N ILE A 686 -9.66 7.75 -19.22
CA ILE A 686 -9.28 9.04 -19.79
C ILE A 686 -9.25 8.96 -21.33
N ARG A 687 -8.70 7.87 -21.90
CA ARG A 687 -8.76 7.60 -23.34
C ARG A 687 -10.19 7.53 -23.87
N ALA A 688 -11.10 6.90 -23.13
CA ALA A 688 -12.50 6.82 -23.49
C ALA A 688 -13.25 8.15 -23.34
N ALA A 689 -13.01 8.92 -22.27
CA ALA A 689 -13.61 10.24 -22.07
C ALA A 689 -13.15 11.25 -23.14
N PHE A 690 -11.86 11.28 -23.48
CA PHE A 690 -11.33 12.09 -24.57
C PHE A 690 -11.89 11.66 -25.94
N GLY A 691 -11.98 10.35 -26.21
CA GLY A 691 -12.57 9.82 -27.43
C GLY A 691 -14.06 10.11 -27.56
N LEU A 692 -14.78 10.19 -26.43
CA LEU A 692 -16.17 10.65 -26.39
C LEU A 692 -16.26 12.15 -26.75
N VAL A 693 -15.57 13.04 -26.02
CA VAL A 693 -15.60 14.50 -26.30
C VAL A 693 -15.18 14.81 -27.74
N SER A 694 -14.12 14.17 -28.25
CA SER A 694 -13.62 14.40 -29.62
C SER A 694 -14.65 14.08 -30.71
N ALA A 695 -15.58 13.16 -30.45
CA ALA A 695 -16.64 12.82 -31.40
C ALA A 695 -17.75 13.88 -31.47
N PHE A 696 -17.87 14.74 -30.45
CA PHE A 696 -18.95 15.72 -30.33
C PHE A 696 -18.47 17.17 -30.53
N ALA A 697 -17.28 17.54 -30.05
CA ALA A 697 -16.75 18.91 -30.07
C ALA A 697 -16.33 19.44 -31.45
N THR A 698 -16.01 18.56 -32.40
CA THR A 698 -15.55 18.95 -33.75
C THR A 698 -16.70 19.49 -34.61
N GLN A 699 -16.58 20.74 -35.09
CA GLN A 699 -17.53 21.36 -36.02
C GLN A 699 -16.83 21.83 -37.32
N PRO A 700 -17.43 21.63 -38.52
CA PRO A 700 -18.60 20.78 -38.77
C PRO A 700 -18.29 19.29 -38.48
N PRO A 701 -19.26 18.51 -37.98
CA PRO A 701 -18.99 17.16 -37.48
C PRO A 701 -18.79 16.15 -38.63
N SER A 702 -17.53 15.77 -38.88
CA SER A 702 -17.22 14.64 -39.75
C SER A 702 -17.76 13.34 -39.13
N VAL A 703 -18.83 12.80 -39.72
CA VAL A 703 -19.49 11.56 -39.27
C VAL A 703 -18.50 10.39 -39.17
N VAL A 704 -17.52 10.32 -40.08
CA VAL A 704 -16.45 9.32 -40.05
C VAL A 704 -15.58 9.50 -38.81
N HIS A 705 -15.11 10.73 -38.53
CA HIS A 705 -14.30 11.03 -37.34
C HIS A 705 -15.07 10.75 -36.03
N SER A 706 -16.33 11.19 -35.93
CA SER A 706 -17.18 10.92 -34.76
C SER A 706 -17.35 9.42 -34.51
N LYS A 707 -17.63 8.64 -35.56
CA LYS A 707 -17.79 7.19 -35.48
C LYS A 707 -16.50 6.50 -35.03
N ASP A 708 -15.37 6.93 -35.58
CA ASP A 708 -14.04 6.43 -35.24
C ASP A 708 -13.66 6.69 -33.77
N CYS A 709 -13.89 7.91 -33.28
CA CYS A 709 -13.58 8.30 -31.91
C CYS A 709 -14.48 7.60 -30.89
N ILE A 710 -15.79 7.47 -31.18
CA ILE A 710 -16.73 6.67 -30.38
C ILE A 710 -16.37 5.17 -30.40
N HIS A 711 -15.93 4.62 -31.53
CA HIS A 711 -15.51 3.22 -31.61
C HIS A 711 -14.27 2.95 -30.74
N LYS A 712 -13.27 3.85 -30.80
CA LYS A 712 -12.07 3.81 -29.95
C LYS A 712 -12.42 3.94 -28.47
N ALA A 713 -13.33 4.84 -28.11
CA ALA A 713 -13.84 5.00 -26.76
C ALA A 713 -14.61 3.76 -26.27
N LEU A 714 -15.46 3.15 -27.10
CA LEU A 714 -16.20 1.94 -26.76
C LEU A 714 -15.28 0.73 -26.51
N ILE A 715 -14.18 0.59 -27.26
CA ILE A 715 -13.16 -0.44 -27.00
C ILE A 715 -12.48 -0.19 -25.65
N ALA A 716 -12.00 1.04 -25.40
CA ALA A 716 -11.32 1.38 -24.15
C ALA A 716 -12.24 1.21 -22.93
N THR A 717 -13.50 1.63 -23.02
CA THR A 717 -14.50 1.47 -21.95
C THR A 717 -14.80 0.00 -21.66
N LYS A 718 -14.99 -0.83 -22.69
CA LYS A 718 -15.19 -2.28 -22.50
C LYS A 718 -13.99 -2.96 -21.83
N ALA A 719 -12.77 -2.55 -22.19
CA ALA A 719 -11.56 -3.05 -21.55
C ALA A 719 -11.38 -2.55 -20.10
N SER A 720 -11.87 -1.34 -19.77
CA SER A 720 -11.85 -0.79 -18.41
C SER A 720 -12.95 -1.32 -17.47
N GLY A 721 -13.97 -2.00 -18.00
CA GLY A 721 -15.13 -2.46 -17.24
C GLY A 721 -16.10 -1.37 -16.76
N ASN A 722 -15.84 -0.09 -17.05
CA ASN A 722 -16.61 1.05 -16.54
C ASN A 722 -18.04 1.09 -17.09
N ALA A 723 -19.01 0.69 -16.27
CA ALA A 723 -20.43 0.60 -16.61
C ALA A 723 -21.09 1.97 -16.80
N GLN A 724 -20.65 3.00 -16.05
CA GLN A 724 -21.19 4.36 -16.15
C GLN A 724 -20.79 4.99 -17.49
N LEU A 725 -19.49 4.96 -17.81
CA LEU A 725 -18.97 5.48 -19.08
C LEU A 725 -19.53 4.70 -20.29
N LEU A 726 -19.85 3.41 -20.10
CA LEU A 726 -20.52 2.60 -21.11
C LEU A 726 -21.98 3.05 -21.34
N ALA A 727 -22.71 3.40 -20.27
CA ALA A 727 -24.06 3.94 -20.36
C ALA A 727 -24.07 5.32 -21.05
N VAL A 728 -23.11 6.20 -20.72
CA VAL A 728 -22.90 7.47 -21.43
C VAL A 728 -22.64 7.23 -22.91
N LEU A 729 -21.73 6.31 -23.26
CA LEU A 729 -21.42 5.98 -24.66
C LEU A 729 -22.61 5.42 -25.44
N PHE A 730 -23.43 4.56 -24.84
CA PHE A 730 -24.66 4.07 -25.51
C PHE A 730 -25.69 5.17 -25.71
N THR A 731 -25.87 6.05 -24.73
CA THR A 731 -26.76 7.22 -24.81
C THR A 731 -26.31 8.17 -25.91
N ALA A 732 -25.01 8.50 -25.93
CA ALA A 732 -24.36 9.34 -26.93
C ALA A 732 -24.45 8.76 -28.37
N MET A 733 -24.28 7.44 -28.54
CA MET A 733 -24.49 6.76 -29.82
C MET A 733 -25.95 6.79 -30.28
N ALA A 734 -26.89 6.59 -29.36
CA ALA A 734 -28.31 6.54 -29.68
C ALA A 734 -28.84 7.91 -30.15
N ASP A 735 -28.49 8.99 -29.47
CA ASP A 735 -28.86 10.34 -29.90
C ASP A 735 -28.21 10.72 -31.25
N ARG A 736 -26.88 10.63 -31.36
CA ARG A 736 -26.15 11.22 -32.50
C ARG A 736 -26.15 10.42 -33.80
N PHE A 737 -26.40 9.10 -33.76
CA PHE A 737 -26.37 8.25 -34.97
C PHE A 737 -27.67 7.50 -35.27
N PHE A 738 -28.58 7.37 -34.31
CA PHE A 738 -29.72 6.47 -34.43
C PHE A 738 -31.09 7.15 -34.32
N ARG A 739 -31.17 8.30 -33.65
CA ARG A 739 -32.38 9.14 -33.55
C ARG A 739 -32.94 9.47 -34.95
N GLY A 740 -34.24 9.27 -35.14
CA GLY A 740 -34.91 9.46 -36.43
C GLY A 740 -34.58 8.44 -37.54
N THR A 741 -33.78 7.40 -37.27
CA THR A 741 -33.42 6.38 -38.29
C THR A 741 -34.24 5.09 -38.13
N ALA A 742 -34.82 4.61 -39.23
CA ALA A 742 -35.77 3.49 -39.21
C ALA A 742 -35.15 2.11 -38.91
N GLY A 743 -33.82 1.96 -39.00
CA GLY A 743 -33.15 0.67 -38.90
C GLY A 743 -33.27 -0.02 -37.53
N ASP A 744 -33.19 -1.34 -37.54
CA ASP A 744 -33.20 -2.22 -36.35
C ASP A 744 -32.14 -1.85 -35.30
N GLN A 745 -30.99 -1.36 -35.75
CA GLN A 745 -29.88 -0.95 -34.88
C GLN A 745 -30.25 0.26 -34.03
N SER A 746 -31.16 1.12 -34.49
CA SER A 746 -31.63 2.27 -33.73
C SER A 746 -32.45 1.85 -32.50
N SER A 747 -33.47 1.00 -32.71
CA SER A 747 -34.27 0.49 -31.58
C SER A 747 -33.44 -0.37 -30.61
N LYS A 748 -32.43 -1.09 -31.11
CA LYS A 748 -31.43 -1.77 -30.25
C LYS A 748 -30.61 -0.75 -29.44
N GLY A 749 -30.10 0.30 -30.07
CA GLY A 749 -29.34 1.37 -29.44
C GLY A 749 -30.11 2.10 -28.33
N ALA A 750 -31.33 2.57 -28.63
CA ALA A 750 -32.19 3.24 -27.64
C ALA A 750 -32.53 2.34 -26.44
N LYS A 751 -32.84 1.05 -26.69
CA LYS A 751 -33.05 0.06 -25.61
C LYS A 751 -31.79 -0.20 -24.79
N SER A 752 -30.62 -0.31 -25.44
CA SER A 752 -29.34 -0.47 -24.73
C SER A 752 -28.99 0.76 -23.88
N ALA A 753 -29.25 1.97 -24.36
CA ALA A 753 -29.11 3.20 -23.57
C ALA A 753 -30.02 3.14 -22.33
N ARG A 754 -31.34 2.96 -22.51
CA ARG A 754 -32.30 2.88 -21.39
C ARG A 754 -31.95 1.80 -20.37
N ILE A 755 -31.56 0.59 -20.80
CA ILE A 755 -31.18 -0.50 -19.89
C ILE A 755 -29.90 -0.16 -19.10
N THR A 756 -28.89 0.42 -19.75
CA THR A 756 -27.61 0.73 -19.08
C THR A 756 -27.71 1.93 -18.15
N THR A 757 -28.49 2.96 -18.49
CA THR A 757 -28.74 4.08 -17.56
C THR A 757 -29.68 3.70 -16.41
N ALA A 758 -30.68 2.85 -16.66
CA ALA A 758 -31.50 2.27 -15.59
C ALA A 758 -30.66 1.48 -14.57
N ARG A 759 -29.67 0.70 -15.05
CA ARG A 759 -28.73 -0.07 -14.22
C ARG A 759 -27.74 0.80 -13.43
N TRP A 760 -27.30 1.94 -13.97
CA TRP A 760 -26.51 2.92 -13.20
C TRP A 760 -27.33 3.46 -12.01
N GLY A 761 -28.64 3.70 -12.21
CA GLY A 761 -29.54 4.13 -11.14
C GLY A 761 -29.77 5.64 -11.08
N ASP A 762 -28.92 6.42 -11.75
CA ASP A 762 -28.92 7.89 -11.82
C ASP A 762 -30.23 8.47 -12.41
N PRO A 763 -30.91 9.44 -11.75
CA PRO A 763 -32.18 10.00 -12.24
C PRO A 763 -32.09 10.74 -13.58
N LEU A 764 -31.01 11.50 -13.84
CA LEU A 764 -30.82 12.26 -15.07
C LEU A 764 -30.59 11.31 -16.25
N TRP A 765 -29.66 10.37 -16.09
CA TRP A 765 -29.35 9.42 -17.16
C TRP A 765 -30.48 8.41 -17.38
N LYS A 766 -31.25 8.05 -16.34
CA LYS A 766 -32.54 7.34 -16.50
C LYS A 766 -33.52 8.14 -17.34
N CYS A 767 -33.74 9.42 -17.02
CA CYS A 767 -34.66 10.29 -17.75
C CYS A 767 -34.25 10.43 -19.23
N LEU A 768 -32.95 10.65 -19.50
CA LEU A 768 -32.41 10.72 -20.86
C LEU A 768 -32.49 9.39 -21.62
N GLY A 769 -32.26 8.25 -20.94
CA GLY A 769 -32.46 6.92 -21.54
C GLY A 769 -33.92 6.59 -21.84
N ALA A 770 -34.85 7.03 -20.98
CA ALA A 770 -36.29 6.93 -21.21
C ALA A 770 -36.75 7.85 -22.35
N HIS A 771 -36.19 9.07 -22.45
CA HIS A 771 -36.43 10.01 -23.56
C HIS A 771 -36.05 9.42 -24.92
N LEU A 772 -34.82 8.91 -25.07
CA LEU A 772 -34.37 8.29 -26.32
C LEU A 772 -35.17 7.03 -26.70
N ALA A 773 -35.68 6.29 -25.70
CA ALA A 773 -36.61 5.19 -25.94
C ALA A 773 -38.00 5.69 -26.37
N CYS A 774 -38.50 6.79 -25.77
CA CYS A 774 -39.75 7.42 -26.17
C CYS A 774 -39.71 7.89 -27.63
N ASP A 775 -38.62 8.54 -28.06
CA ASP A 775 -38.42 8.98 -29.44
C ASP A 775 -38.43 7.78 -30.44
N ASP A 776 -37.75 6.67 -30.13
CA ASP A 776 -37.81 5.43 -30.96
C ASP A 776 -39.21 4.81 -30.99
N TYR A 777 -39.95 4.84 -29.89
CA TYR A 777 -41.32 4.34 -29.83
C TYR A 777 -42.30 5.23 -30.60
N VAL A 778 -42.22 6.56 -30.47
CA VAL A 778 -43.04 7.52 -31.23
C VAL A 778 -42.77 7.38 -32.73
N PHE A 779 -41.50 7.36 -33.14
CA PHE A 779 -41.10 7.19 -34.55
C PHE A 779 -41.61 5.86 -35.16
N ARG A 780 -41.81 4.82 -34.34
CA ARG A 780 -42.34 3.51 -34.77
C ARG A 780 -43.83 3.30 -34.49
N GLY A 781 -44.59 4.35 -34.14
CA GLY A 781 -46.03 4.27 -33.86
C GLY A 781 -46.41 3.49 -32.60
N LYS A 782 -45.44 3.20 -31.72
CA LYS A 782 -45.60 2.41 -30.49
C LYS A 782 -46.14 3.27 -29.34
N ALA A 783 -47.39 3.71 -29.48
CA ALA A 783 -48.01 4.68 -28.59
C ALA A 783 -48.03 4.23 -27.10
N VAL A 784 -48.26 2.93 -26.84
CA VAL A 784 -48.34 2.40 -25.47
C VAL A 784 -46.97 2.42 -24.77
N GLU A 785 -45.92 1.96 -25.46
CA GLU A 785 -44.56 1.99 -24.93
C GLU A 785 -43.99 3.42 -24.82
N ALA A 786 -44.32 4.30 -25.77
CA ALA A 786 -44.01 5.73 -25.69
C ALA A 786 -44.64 6.37 -24.44
N GLU A 787 -45.92 6.10 -24.19
CA GLU A 787 -46.64 6.65 -23.04
C GLU A 787 -46.19 6.05 -21.70
N ALA A 788 -45.66 4.82 -21.70
CA ALA A 788 -44.99 4.26 -20.52
C ALA A 788 -43.66 4.98 -20.24
N ALA A 789 -42.88 5.30 -21.28
CA ALA A 789 -41.63 6.05 -21.14
C ALA A 789 -41.86 7.51 -20.69
N ARG A 790 -42.93 8.18 -21.15
CA ARG A 790 -43.30 9.52 -20.66
C ARG A 790 -43.61 9.53 -19.17
N ARG A 791 -44.37 8.54 -18.69
CA ARG A 791 -44.69 8.41 -17.25
C ARG A 791 -43.46 8.09 -16.39
N GLU A 792 -42.50 7.32 -16.93
CA GLU A 792 -41.19 7.10 -16.30
C GLU A 792 -40.38 8.41 -16.19
N MET A 793 -40.32 9.23 -17.24
CA MET A 793 -39.69 10.55 -17.20
C MET A 793 -40.38 11.50 -16.22
N ALA A 794 -41.71 11.55 -16.22
CA ALA A 794 -42.51 12.38 -15.32
C ALA A 794 -42.28 12.05 -13.84
N ALA A 795 -42.07 10.77 -13.50
CA ALA A 795 -41.75 10.33 -12.15
C ALA A 795 -40.31 10.70 -11.70
N LEU A 796 -39.39 10.96 -12.65
CA LEU A 796 -37.99 11.30 -12.37
C LEU A 796 -37.74 12.82 -12.31
N LEU A 797 -38.55 13.62 -13.01
CA LEU A 797 -38.45 15.08 -13.07
C LEU A 797 -38.33 15.80 -11.71
N PRO A 798 -39.05 15.41 -10.63
CA PRO A 798 -38.88 16.02 -9.31
C PRO A 798 -37.48 15.85 -8.69
N GLY A 799 -36.75 14.80 -9.09
CA GLY A 799 -35.41 14.47 -8.57
C GLY A 799 -34.25 15.07 -9.37
N LEU A 800 -34.50 16.00 -10.29
CA LEU A 800 -33.48 16.67 -11.09
C LEU A 800 -33.06 18.01 -10.43
N PRO A 801 -31.78 18.43 -10.54
CA PRO A 801 -31.36 19.79 -10.19
C PRO A 801 -32.12 20.85 -11.00
N GLU A 802 -32.45 21.99 -10.37
CA GLU A 802 -33.32 23.03 -10.94
C GLU A 802 -32.85 23.50 -12.32
N GLY A 803 -31.55 23.83 -12.46
CA GLY A 803 -30.95 24.28 -13.73
C GLY A 803 -30.98 23.24 -14.86
N LEU A 804 -31.19 21.95 -14.54
CA LEU A 804 -31.29 20.87 -15.53
C LEU A 804 -32.75 20.51 -15.88
N LYS A 805 -33.75 21.02 -15.15
CA LYS A 805 -35.18 20.79 -15.47
C LYS A 805 -35.59 21.45 -16.79
N GLY A 806 -35.06 22.64 -17.07
CA GLY A 806 -35.37 23.41 -18.28
C GLY A 806 -34.99 22.68 -19.57
N GLY A 807 -33.73 22.26 -19.71
CA GLY A 807 -33.23 21.64 -20.95
C GLY A 807 -33.93 20.33 -21.35
N LEU A 808 -34.36 19.51 -20.37
CA LEU A 808 -35.09 18.27 -20.65
C LEU A 808 -36.56 18.46 -21.04
N LEU A 809 -37.15 19.62 -20.72
CA LEU A 809 -38.49 20.03 -21.18
C LEU A 809 -38.42 20.94 -22.43
N GLY A 810 -37.26 21.53 -22.70
CA GLY A 810 -37.06 22.64 -23.62
C GLY A 810 -36.67 22.30 -25.06
N HIS A 811 -36.74 21.05 -25.52
CA HIS A 811 -36.61 20.76 -26.96
C HIS A 811 -37.91 21.05 -27.74
N GLY A 812 -38.35 22.30 -27.59
CA GLY A 812 -39.48 22.96 -28.23
C GLY A 812 -39.32 24.47 -28.01
N VAL A 813 -38.48 25.10 -28.84
CA VAL A 813 -37.86 26.45 -28.69
C VAL A 813 -36.62 26.43 -27.79
N GLY A 814 -35.49 26.90 -28.33
CA GLY A 814 -34.13 26.57 -27.89
C GLY A 814 -33.64 27.15 -26.56
N GLY A 815 -32.64 26.44 -26.02
CA GLY A 815 -31.67 26.83 -25.00
C GLY A 815 -30.36 26.10 -25.26
#